data_AF-Q9L0E3-F1
#
_entry.id   AF-Q9L0E3-F1
#
_cell.length_a   1.000
_cell.length_b   1.000
_cell.length_c   1.000
_cell.angle_alpha   90.00
_cell.angle_beta   90.00
_cell.angle_gamma   90.00
#
_symmetry.space_group_name_H-M   'P 1'
#
loop_
_entity.id
_entity.type
_entity.pdbx_description
1 polymer ?
#
loop_
_entity_poly.entity_id
_entity_poly.type
_entity_poly.pdbx_seq_one_letter_code
_entity_poly.pdbx_strand_id
1 'polypeptide(L)'
;MLSYDREHRIVGWRDRNGTEYRYEYDAHGRCVRTIGSDGYQSGTFRYDPAAGETVHVDSLGHATTFRYNRDLRITAEINALGNSTATEWDEDGRVLTETDALGRTTRYTYDAQDNLRTVIRPDGSHVTAEHGVLGLPERVVEADGSQWSFEYDTAGNLLSITDPANATARYTYGESGRLLAATNALGAEEAYAYDSFGRVVSHFDALGAETKFTYDSFGRMESTTDSLGHVTRYGWTLEGLMAWRTSSDGAREHWTYDGEGNETEHHDAVGGVTTSQYTHFGLLASRTQPDGARLSFRHDTELRLTSVTDARSREWSYTYDAVGNLVGERDFFGRALEYAYDAADQLVTRTNALGRSTHYRHDLMGNVIEQRSGDGVARYSYDALGRMARAENADSVVILERDPVGRIVAESCNGRTLRNKYDALGRRIHRHTPGGAFSVWEYDAADRPTALHTGSQSLTVRYDAAGRETERRTGPMAMAQRWDGYDRLVEQRLLDVHKEQFALLRQYSYRADDHLVEVADSFAGRRRFELDAGTHVTAVRADHWSEQYAYDPAGDVSHGDWPLSAAQGDARSAVGDRGEGSLGVRRAGRTTYEHDAQGRMTRRVTRALSGSRRVWEYAWNDQDQLREVVTPDGARWQYLYDGLGRRIAKQLMGDDGGSRERVDFTWDGTDLAEQASATEDRVVSWDWSPHTGDPLVQTERPCGPELSQREVDTRFYAIVTDLVGAPTELVSPDGDIGWRLRTTLWGLPVDGSGGSTDCPLRFPGQYHDPETGLHYNYFRYYDPGLGRYCSLDPLGLAGGPNPAWYTPNPTAWIDPFGLALCRKRPRLETGDLKKGWLHIESRHITGTNPSTKHADMLPPGTTREQVHAAARKAVRNGTRISDPGRRIQNFQKRMKVNGMYARFQVTVDSHDGNNIITFFPVDKSAV
;
A
#
# COMPACT_ATOMS: atom_id res chain seq x y z
N MET A 1 -34.68 -16.51 1.78
CA MET A 1 -35.78 -17.35 2.32
C MET A 1 -35.17 -18.54 3.04
N LEU A 2 -35.65 -18.88 4.24
CA LEU A 2 -35.21 -20.06 5.00
C LEU A 2 -36.24 -21.18 4.86
N SER A 3 -35.76 -22.42 4.78
CA SER A 3 -36.58 -23.64 4.77
C SER A 3 -36.28 -24.47 6.01
N TYR A 4 -37.31 -25.08 6.57
CA TYR A 4 -37.22 -25.87 7.80
C TYR A 4 -37.82 -27.25 7.62
N ASP A 5 -37.30 -28.24 8.33
CA ASP A 5 -37.97 -29.53 8.49
C ASP A 5 -39.02 -29.49 9.61
N ARG A 6 -39.68 -30.64 9.84
CA ARG A 6 -40.68 -30.84 10.90
C ARG A 6 -40.13 -30.67 12.33
N GLU A 7 -38.81 -30.70 12.50
CA GLU A 7 -38.12 -30.52 13.78
C GLU A 7 -37.64 -29.06 13.95
N HIS A 8 -38.07 -28.15 13.06
CA HIS A 8 -37.70 -26.74 13.03
C HIS A 8 -36.20 -26.50 12.83
N ARG A 9 -35.48 -27.47 12.26
CA ARG A 9 -34.08 -27.31 11.86
C ARG A 9 -34.02 -26.67 10.48
N ILE A 10 -33.03 -25.82 10.22
CA ILE A 10 -32.85 -25.18 8.92
C ILE A 10 -32.37 -26.24 7.91
N VAL A 11 -33.18 -26.60 6.93
CA VAL A 11 -32.79 -27.54 5.85
C VAL A 11 -32.31 -26.84 4.60
N GLY A 12 -32.41 -25.51 4.56
CA GLY A 12 -31.75 -24.72 3.54
C GLY A 12 -32.10 -23.25 3.58
N TRP A 13 -31.39 -22.49 2.76
CA TRP A 13 -31.69 -21.12 2.46
C TRP A 13 -31.54 -20.85 0.96
N ARG A 14 -32.29 -19.86 0.49
CA ARG A 14 -32.18 -19.29 -0.85
C ARG A 14 -32.03 -17.77 -0.75
N ASP A 15 -31.03 -17.21 -1.40
CA ASP A 15 -30.82 -15.77 -1.44
C ASP A 15 -31.74 -15.08 -2.49
N ARG A 16 -31.69 -13.74 -2.60
CA ARG A 16 -32.49 -12.97 -3.55
C ARG A 16 -31.97 -13.06 -4.99
N ASN A 17 -30.76 -13.58 -5.18
CA ASN A 17 -30.14 -13.81 -6.49
C ASN A 17 -30.36 -15.25 -7.01
N GLY A 18 -30.91 -16.14 -6.20
CA GLY A 18 -31.21 -17.53 -6.55
C GLY A 18 -30.15 -18.56 -6.13
N THR A 19 -29.11 -18.17 -5.40
CA THR A 19 -28.18 -19.14 -4.78
C THR A 19 -28.93 -19.91 -3.70
N GLU A 20 -28.84 -21.23 -3.74
CA GLU A 20 -29.44 -22.14 -2.77
C GLU A 20 -28.36 -22.89 -2.01
N TYR A 21 -28.61 -23.14 -0.72
CA TYR A 21 -27.75 -23.94 0.12
C TYR A 21 -28.61 -24.81 1.03
N ARG A 22 -28.37 -26.12 1.04
CA ARG A 22 -29.20 -27.10 1.76
C ARG A 22 -28.38 -27.89 2.76
N TYR A 23 -29.06 -28.35 3.80
CA TYR A 23 -28.51 -29.15 4.89
C TYR A 23 -29.29 -30.45 5.02
N GLU A 24 -28.57 -31.56 5.19
CA GLU A 24 -29.15 -32.84 5.56
C GLU A 24 -28.64 -33.26 6.93
N TYR A 25 -29.53 -33.85 7.72
CA TYR A 25 -29.28 -34.21 9.11
C TYR A 25 -29.45 -35.71 9.32
N ASP A 26 -28.67 -36.29 10.23
CA ASP A 26 -28.89 -37.65 10.71
C ASP A 26 -30.04 -37.72 11.73
N ALA A 27 -30.33 -38.94 12.21
CA ALA A 27 -31.36 -39.19 13.22
C ALA A 27 -31.09 -38.52 14.59
N HIS A 28 -29.86 -38.05 14.83
CA HIS A 28 -29.48 -37.33 16.06
C HIS A 28 -29.49 -35.81 15.86
N GLY A 29 -29.91 -35.32 14.70
CA GLY A 29 -29.97 -33.89 14.39
C GLY A 29 -28.63 -33.25 14.08
N ARG A 30 -27.61 -34.04 13.74
CA ARG A 30 -26.29 -33.55 13.31
C ARG A 30 -26.28 -33.41 11.79
N CYS A 31 -25.72 -32.31 11.28
CA CYS A 31 -25.63 -32.10 9.84
C CYS A 31 -24.61 -33.07 9.23
N VAL A 32 -25.03 -33.92 8.30
CA VAL A 32 -24.15 -34.90 7.63
C VAL A 32 -23.77 -34.50 6.21
N ARG A 33 -24.49 -33.54 5.62
CA ARG A 33 -24.22 -33.06 4.27
C ARG A 33 -24.68 -31.62 4.09
N THR A 34 -23.84 -30.84 3.41
CA THR A 34 -24.20 -29.53 2.86
C THR A 34 -24.22 -29.61 1.33
N ILE A 35 -25.14 -28.89 0.70
CA ILE A 35 -25.32 -28.90 -0.75
C ILE A 35 -25.56 -27.47 -1.21
N GLY A 36 -24.55 -26.83 -1.80
CA GLY A 36 -24.72 -25.54 -2.45
C GLY A 36 -25.02 -25.68 -3.95
N SER A 37 -25.58 -24.61 -4.52
CA SER A 37 -25.81 -24.48 -5.96
C SER A 37 -24.55 -24.81 -6.77
N ASP A 38 -24.73 -25.57 -7.85
CA ASP A 38 -23.67 -26.05 -8.76
C ASP A 38 -22.47 -26.74 -8.07
N GLY A 39 -22.67 -27.26 -6.85
CA GLY A 39 -21.64 -27.95 -6.08
C GLY A 39 -20.80 -27.04 -5.17
N TYR A 40 -20.91 -25.71 -5.30
CA TYR A 40 -20.15 -24.77 -4.47
C TYR A 40 -20.43 -24.95 -2.99
N GLN A 41 -19.38 -25.01 -2.16
CA GLN A 41 -19.44 -25.23 -0.72
C GLN A 41 -20.23 -26.49 -0.31
N SER A 42 -20.42 -27.46 -1.21
CA SER A 42 -20.98 -28.75 -0.84
C SER A 42 -19.98 -29.53 0.00
N GLY A 43 -20.45 -30.38 0.90
CA GLY A 43 -19.55 -31.12 1.77
C GLY A 43 -20.26 -32.19 2.57
N THR A 44 -19.50 -33.07 3.21
CA THR A 44 -20.04 -34.13 4.07
C THR A 44 -19.36 -34.15 5.42
N PHE A 45 -20.10 -34.57 6.44
CA PHE A 45 -19.59 -34.75 7.80
C PHE A 45 -19.77 -36.20 8.23
N ARG A 46 -18.69 -36.81 8.71
CA ARG A 46 -18.69 -38.12 9.36
C ARG A 46 -18.35 -37.92 10.83
N TYR A 47 -19.24 -38.37 11.71
CA TYR A 47 -19.06 -38.28 13.16
C TYR A 47 -18.66 -39.64 13.73
N ASP A 48 -17.59 -39.69 14.51
CA ASP A 48 -17.14 -40.87 15.26
C ASP A 48 -16.99 -40.54 16.76
N PRO A 49 -18.08 -40.63 17.53
CA PRO A 49 -18.05 -40.34 18.97
C PRO A 49 -17.18 -41.29 19.79
N ALA A 50 -16.95 -42.52 19.31
CA ALA A 50 -16.12 -43.49 20.00
C ALA A 50 -14.62 -43.13 19.88
N ALA A 51 -14.22 -42.63 18.72
CA ALA A 51 -12.87 -42.11 18.49
C ALA A 51 -12.67 -40.67 18.97
N GLY A 52 -13.75 -39.93 19.27
CA GLY A 52 -13.68 -38.49 19.56
C GLY A 52 -13.33 -37.67 18.32
N GLU A 53 -13.81 -38.09 17.14
CA GLU A 53 -13.46 -37.50 15.84
C GLU A 53 -14.68 -37.02 15.05
N THR A 54 -14.49 -35.95 14.27
CA THR A 54 -15.39 -35.52 13.19
C THR A 54 -14.56 -35.30 11.94
N VAL A 55 -14.96 -35.87 10.81
CA VAL A 55 -14.30 -35.64 9.52
C VAL A 55 -15.22 -34.82 8.63
N HIS A 56 -14.73 -33.68 8.17
CA HIS A 56 -15.37 -32.87 7.13
C HIS A 56 -14.69 -33.13 5.80
N VAL A 57 -15.45 -33.44 4.75
CA VAL A 57 -14.96 -33.54 3.38
C VAL A 57 -15.59 -32.40 2.57
N ASP A 58 -14.75 -31.55 2.00
CA ASP A 58 -15.16 -30.38 1.21
C ASP A 58 -15.72 -30.75 -0.18
N SER A 59 -16.06 -29.75 -1.00
CA SER A 59 -16.67 -29.97 -2.32
C SER A 59 -15.70 -30.56 -3.35
N LEU A 60 -14.39 -30.47 -3.08
CA LEU A 60 -13.32 -31.00 -3.91
C LEU A 60 -12.84 -32.39 -3.45
N GLY A 61 -13.37 -32.89 -2.33
CA GLY A 61 -13.04 -34.19 -1.77
C GLY A 61 -11.88 -34.17 -0.76
N HIS A 62 -11.42 -32.99 -0.33
CA HIS A 62 -10.37 -32.85 0.67
C HIS A 62 -10.94 -33.01 2.08
N ALA A 63 -10.27 -33.82 2.91
CA ALA A 63 -10.76 -34.19 4.23
C ALA A 63 -10.01 -33.48 5.35
N THR A 64 -10.74 -32.84 6.27
CA THR A 64 -10.22 -32.30 7.53
C THR A 64 -10.78 -33.11 8.69
N THR A 65 -9.91 -33.62 9.57
CA THR A 65 -10.29 -34.37 10.76
C THR A 65 -10.11 -33.53 12.01
N PHE A 66 -11.19 -33.36 12.76
CA PHE A 66 -11.24 -32.69 14.05
C PHE A 66 -11.29 -33.71 15.17
N ARG A 67 -10.33 -33.67 16.09
CA ARG A 67 -10.34 -34.45 17.33
C ARG A 67 -10.83 -33.59 18.48
N TYR A 68 -11.63 -34.16 19.38
CA TYR A 68 -12.14 -33.44 20.54
C TYR A 68 -12.04 -34.26 21.83
N ASN A 69 -11.94 -33.55 22.96
CA ASN A 69 -11.95 -34.18 24.28
C ASN A 69 -13.39 -34.50 24.74
N ARG A 70 -13.52 -35.07 25.95
CA ARG A 70 -14.82 -35.41 26.56
C ARG A 70 -15.79 -34.22 26.69
N ASP A 71 -15.27 -33.00 26.76
CA ASP A 71 -16.02 -31.75 26.89
C ASP A 71 -16.32 -31.13 25.50
N LEU A 72 -16.13 -31.90 24.42
CA LEU A 72 -16.32 -31.53 23.01
C LEU A 72 -15.46 -30.36 22.55
N ARG A 73 -14.33 -30.10 23.25
CA ARG A 73 -13.36 -29.08 22.86
C ARG A 73 -12.37 -29.68 21.87
N ILE A 74 -12.10 -28.97 20.77
CA ILE A 74 -11.18 -29.41 19.72
C ILE A 74 -9.76 -29.46 20.30
N THR A 75 -9.12 -30.63 20.22
CA THR A 75 -7.75 -30.88 20.71
C THR A 75 -6.75 -31.02 19.60
N ALA A 76 -7.19 -31.39 18.39
CA ALA A 76 -6.36 -31.37 17.20
C ALA A 76 -7.21 -31.18 15.96
N GLU A 77 -6.62 -30.57 14.95
CA GLU A 77 -7.14 -30.51 13.60
C GLU A 77 -6.09 -31.03 12.63
N ILE A 78 -6.50 -31.95 11.78
CA ILE A 78 -5.64 -32.60 10.79
C ILE A 78 -6.19 -32.23 9.43
N ASN A 79 -5.42 -31.47 8.67
CA ASN A 79 -5.83 -30.99 7.36
C ASN A 79 -5.71 -32.09 6.28
N ALA A 80 -6.11 -31.78 5.06
CA ALA A 80 -6.14 -32.76 3.96
C ALA A 80 -4.76 -33.25 3.49
N LEU A 81 -3.67 -32.56 3.86
CA LEU A 81 -2.30 -33.03 3.64
C LEU A 81 -1.77 -33.87 4.81
N GLY A 82 -2.54 -34.03 5.89
CA GLY A 82 -2.16 -34.77 7.10
C GLY A 82 -1.38 -33.93 8.11
N ASN A 83 -1.21 -32.63 7.89
CA ASN A 83 -0.57 -31.73 8.85
C ASN A 83 -1.53 -31.50 10.02
N SER A 84 -1.03 -31.54 11.25
CA SER A 84 -1.84 -31.48 12.47
C SER A 84 -1.50 -30.27 13.33
N THR A 85 -2.50 -29.49 13.70
CA THR A 85 -2.39 -28.55 14.83
C THR A 85 -2.92 -29.20 16.10
N ALA A 86 -2.53 -28.69 17.27
CA ALA A 86 -3.03 -29.17 18.56
C ALA A 86 -3.38 -28.00 19.50
N THR A 87 -4.39 -28.19 20.34
CA THR A 87 -4.82 -27.22 21.35
C THR A 87 -5.05 -27.91 22.69
N GLU A 88 -4.41 -27.39 23.75
CA GLU A 88 -4.62 -27.84 25.12
C GLU A 88 -5.53 -26.85 25.86
N TRP A 89 -6.42 -27.38 26.70
CA TRP A 89 -7.41 -26.61 27.44
C TRP A 89 -7.29 -26.91 28.92
N ASP A 90 -7.59 -25.94 29.77
CA ASP A 90 -7.78 -26.18 31.20
C ASP A 90 -9.19 -26.69 31.53
N GLU A 91 -9.51 -26.87 32.81
CA GLU A 91 -10.84 -27.34 33.24
C GLU A 91 -11.95 -26.32 32.90
N ASP A 92 -11.65 -25.02 33.00
CA ASP A 92 -12.58 -23.92 32.74
C ASP A 92 -12.83 -23.66 31.25
N GLY A 93 -12.05 -24.28 30.36
CA GLY A 93 -12.21 -24.17 28.91
C GLY A 93 -11.46 -23.01 28.29
N ARG A 94 -10.45 -22.52 29.00
CA ARG A 94 -9.44 -21.60 28.48
C ARG A 94 -8.32 -22.38 27.83
N VAL A 95 -7.62 -21.71 26.92
CA VAL A 95 -6.57 -22.34 26.10
C VAL A 95 -5.25 -22.23 26.84
N LEU A 96 -4.59 -23.35 27.09
CA LEU A 96 -3.28 -23.39 27.75
C LEU A 96 -2.16 -23.33 26.73
N THR A 97 -2.30 -24.09 25.64
CA THR A 97 -1.28 -24.15 24.60
C THR A 97 -1.91 -24.33 23.23
N GLU A 98 -1.19 -23.86 22.23
CA GLU A 98 -1.44 -24.18 20.84
C GLU A 98 -0.14 -24.55 20.17
N THR A 99 -0.19 -25.62 19.38
CA THR A 99 0.98 -26.13 18.67
C THR A 99 0.65 -26.23 17.19
N ASP A 100 1.46 -25.58 16.35
CA ASP A 100 1.32 -25.67 14.90
C ASP A 100 1.82 -27.02 14.36
N ALA A 101 1.66 -27.24 13.06
CA ALA A 101 2.07 -28.48 12.41
C ALA A 101 3.59 -28.71 12.35
N LEU A 102 4.40 -27.71 12.69
CA LEU A 102 5.85 -27.84 12.85
C LEU A 102 6.27 -28.09 14.30
N GLY A 103 5.31 -28.20 15.23
CA GLY A 103 5.57 -28.41 16.65
C GLY A 103 5.91 -27.13 17.42
N ARG A 104 5.70 -25.95 16.84
CA ARG A 104 5.95 -24.66 17.50
C ARG A 104 4.80 -24.34 18.44
N THR A 105 5.09 -24.15 19.73
CA THR A 105 4.04 -24.01 20.76
C THR A 105 3.95 -22.58 21.31
N THR A 106 2.77 -21.97 21.26
CA THR A 106 2.43 -20.78 22.06
C THR A 106 1.75 -21.21 23.35
N ARG A 107 2.06 -20.56 24.48
CA ARG A 107 1.45 -20.85 25.79
C ARG A 107 0.77 -19.63 26.37
N TYR A 108 -0.31 -19.84 27.10
CA TYR A 108 -1.10 -18.80 27.75
C TYR A 108 -1.19 -19.06 29.25
N THR A 109 -1.17 -17.98 30.03
CA THR A 109 -1.48 -18.04 31.46
C THR A 109 -2.50 -16.98 31.81
N TYR A 110 -3.36 -17.28 32.76
CA TYR A 110 -4.44 -16.41 33.20
C TYR A 110 -4.25 -16.01 34.67
N ASP A 111 -4.81 -14.87 35.06
CA ASP A 111 -4.91 -14.47 36.46
C ASP A 111 -6.10 -15.14 37.18
N ALA A 112 -6.31 -14.80 38.46
CA ALA A 112 -7.40 -15.37 39.27
C ALA A 112 -8.80 -14.82 38.90
N GLN A 113 -8.87 -13.82 38.02
CA GLN A 113 -10.09 -13.24 37.46
C GLN A 113 -10.31 -13.67 36.00
N ASP A 114 -9.56 -14.70 35.55
CA ASP A 114 -9.58 -15.26 34.20
C ASP A 114 -9.11 -14.31 33.09
N ASN A 115 -8.42 -13.22 33.42
CA ASN A 115 -7.82 -12.36 32.41
C ASN A 115 -6.49 -12.94 31.89
N LEU A 116 -6.22 -12.77 30.60
CA LEU A 116 -4.97 -13.23 29.98
C LEU A 116 -3.76 -12.45 30.53
N ARG A 117 -2.90 -13.13 31.28
CA ARG A 117 -1.76 -12.51 31.96
C ARG A 117 -0.46 -12.58 31.18
N THR A 118 -0.21 -13.70 30.49
CA THR A 118 1.07 -13.90 29.78
C THR A 118 0.84 -14.74 28.53
N VAL A 119 1.46 -14.30 27.43
CA VAL A 119 1.58 -15.05 26.18
C VAL A 119 3.05 -15.38 25.99
N ILE A 120 3.41 -16.67 25.98
CA ILE A 120 4.76 -17.15 25.71
C ILE A 120 4.79 -17.68 24.28
N ARG A 121 5.56 -17.02 23.41
CA ARG A 121 5.70 -17.39 22.00
C ARG A 121 6.63 -18.61 21.84
N PRO A 122 6.60 -19.30 20.68
CA PRO A 122 7.46 -20.47 20.43
C PRO A 122 8.98 -20.28 20.61
N ASP A 123 9.50 -19.05 20.49
CA ASP A 123 10.90 -18.71 20.70
C ASP A 123 11.25 -18.44 22.18
N GLY A 124 10.25 -18.53 23.08
CA GLY A 124 10.37 -18.26 24.50
C GLY A 124 10.20 -16.79 24.89
N SER A 125 10.09 -15.88 23.91
CA SER A 125 9.73 -14.49 24.17
C SER A 125 8.32 -14.40 24.72
N HIS A 126 8.02 -13.38 25.52
CA HIS A 126 6.72 -13.29 26.17
C HIS A 126 6.22 -11.86 26.31
N VAL A 127 4.90 -11.72 26.22
CA VAL A 127 4.16 -10.47 26.47
C VAL A 127 3.38 -10.67 27.76
N THR A 128 3.37 -9.65 28.62
CA THR A 128 2.62 -9.67 29.89
C THR A 128 1.66 -8.52 29.99
N ALA A 129 0.52 -8.74 30.65
CA ALA A 129 -0.46 -7.72 30.92
C ALA A 129 -0.88 -7.76 32.40
N GLU A 130 -0.98 -6.59 33.01
CA GLU A 130 -1.58 -6.39 34.32
C GLU A 130 -2.94 -5.73 34.15
N HIS A 131 -3.94 -6.30 34.80
CA HIS A 131 -5.32 -5.85 34.70
C HIS A 131 -5.77 -5.20 35.99
N GLY A 132 -6.53 -4.12 35.86
CA GLY A 132 -7.20 -3.45 36.97
C GLY A 132 -8.44 -4.19 37.44
N VAL A 133 -9.16 -3.58 38.39
CA VAL A 133 -10.40 -4.14 38.98
C VAL A 133 -11.55 -4.32 37.97
N LEU A 134 -11.49 -3.63 36.83
CA LEU A 134 -12.47 -3.74 35.75
C LEU A 134 -12.14 -4.87 34.75
N GLY A 135 -11.04 -5.60 34.94
CA GLY A 135 -10.54 -6.58 33.96
C GLY A 135 -9.96 -5.93 32.70
N LEU A 136 -9.67 -4.62 32.76
CA LEU A 136 -9.05 -3.86 31.68
C LEU A 136 -7.53 -3.75 31.92
N PRO A 137 -6.69 -3.79 30.88
CA PRO A 137 -5.24 -3.75 31.02
C PRO A 137 -4.78 -2.36 31.48
N GLU A 138 -4.16 -2.26 32.66
CA GLU A 138 -3.54 -1.02 33.14
C GLU A 138 -2.07 -0.92 32.70
N ARG A 139 -1.43 -2.07 32.43
CA ARG A 139 -0.03 -2.14 32.00
C ARG A 139 0.18 -3.32 31.05
N VAL A 140 0.86 -3.08 29.93
CA VAL A 140 1.29 -4.14 29.00
C VAL A 140 2.80 -4.03 28.80
N VAL A 141 3.52 -5.13 28.98
CA VAL A 141 4.97 -5.22 28.74
C VAL A 141 5.20 -6.18 27.59
N GLU A 142 5.80 -5.65 26.52
CA GLU A 142 6.16 -6.37 25.30
C GLU A 142 7.43 -7.22 25.50
N ALA A 143 7.70 -8.09 24.52
CA ALA A 143 8.83 -9.02 24.57
C ALA A 143 10.23 -8.37 24.60
N ASP A 144 10.34 -7.12 24.16
CA ASP A 144 11.57 -6.31 24.25
C ASP A 144 11.66 -5.49 25.55
N GLY A 145 10.66 -5.60 26.44
CA GLY A 145 10.55 -4.84 27.67
C GLY A 145 9.85 -3.49 27.52
N SER A 146 9.44 -3.11 26.31
CA SER A 146 8.69 -1.88 26.06
C SER A 146 7.34 -1.92 26.78
N GLN A 147 6.96 -0.82 27.41
CA GLN A 147 5.80 -0.76 28.29
C GLN A 147 4.76 0.25 27.82
N TRP A 148 3.51 -0.17 27.80
CA TRP A 148 2.34 0.67 27.66
C TRP A 148 1.59 0.75 28.98
N SER A 149 1.05 1.92 29.30
CA SER A 149 0.22 2.15 30.49
C SER A 149 -1.10 2.79 30.09
N PHE A 150 -2.19 2.40 30.75
CA PHE A 150 -3.54 2.84 30.45
C PHE A 150 -4.27 3.24 31.74
N GLU A 151 -5.02 4.34 31.69
CA GLU A 151 -5.86 4.78 32.80
C GLU A 151 -7.32 4.80 32.35
N TYR A 152 -8.23 4.33 33.20
CA TYR A 152 -9.66 4.28 32.91
C TYR A 152 -10.47 4.99 33.98
N ASP A 153 -11.64 5.50 33.61
CA ASP A 153 -12.65 5.93 34.57
C ASP A 153 -13.42 4.72 35.14
N THR A 154 -14.35 4.97 36.08
CA THR A 154 -15.16 3.92 36.71
C THR A 154 -16.16 3.25 35.77
N ALA A 155 -16.44 3.85 34.61
CA ALA A 155 -17.29 3.28 33.57
C ALA A 155 -16.48 2.45 32.54
N GLY A 156 -15.15 2.49 32.62
CA GLY A 156 -14.22 1.81 31.70
C GLY A 156 -13.85 2.64 30.47
N ASN A 157 -14.12 3.95 30.45
CA ASN A 157 -13.65 4.83 29.38
C ASN A 157 -12.16 5.13 29.58
N LEU A 158 -11.37 5.11 28.50
CA LEU A 158 -9.91 5.30 28.54
C LEU A 158 -9.57 6.78 28.76
N LEU A 159 -9.08 7.15 29.93
CA LEU A 159 -8.69 8.53 30.27
C LEU A 159 -7.33 8.92 29.71
N SER A 160 -6.37 7.99 29.71
CA SER A 160 -5.05 8.24 29.15
C SER A 160 -4.36 6.97 28.68
N ILE A 161 -3.44 7.14 27.73
CA ILE A 161 -2.52 6.10 27.25
C ILE A 161 -1.11 6.69 27.20
N THR A 162 -0.16 5.98 27.78
CA THR A 162 1.27 6.34 27.75
C THR A 162 2.06 5.27 27.03
N ASP A 163 2.84 5.70 26.03
CA ASP A 163 3.68 4.82 25.22
C ASP A 163 5.06 4.54 25.88
N PRO A 164 5.83 3.57 25.36
CA PRO A 164 7.18 3.26 25.84
C PRO A 164 8.19 4.42 25.78
N ALA A 165 7.90 5.49 25.02
CA ALA A 165 8.70 6.71 24.95
C ALA A 165 8.21 7.80 25.93
N ASN A 166 7.24 7.47 26.80
CA ASN A 166 6.58 8.36 27.75
C ASN A 166 5.74 9.48 27.09
N ALA A 167 5.31 9.31 25.84
CA ALA A 167 4.33 10.19 25.23
C ALA A 167 2.93 9.78 25.70
N THR A 168 2.16 10.75 26.21
CA THR A 168 0.84 10.50 26.80
C THR A 168 -0.26 11.21 26.03
N ALA A 169 -1.23 10.46 25.50
CA ALA A 169 -2.49 11.00 25.00
C ALA A 169 -3.57 10.92 26.09
N ARG A 170 -4.51 11.87 26.08
CA ARG A 170 -5.59 11.99 27.07
C ARG A 170 -6.93 12.15 26.38
N TYR A 171 -7.98 11.65 27.01
CA TYR A 171 -9.33 11.69 26.46
C TYR A 171 -10.31 12.20 27.52
N THR A 172 -11.26 13.01 27.07
CA THR A 172 -12.33 13.53 27.92
C THR A 172 -13.68 13.04 27.43
N TYR A 173 -14.55 12.66 28.37
CA TYR A 173 -15.86 12.11 28.06
C TYR A 173 -16.97 12.91 28.74
N GLY A 174 -18.11 13.01 28.07
CA GLY A 174 -19.34 13.54 28.66
C GLY A 174 -20.05 12.52 29.54
N GLU A 175 -21.13 12.93 30.21
CA GLU A 175 -21.91 12.07 31.13
C GLU A 175 -22.46 10.79 30.48
N SER A 176 -22.63 10.79 29.15
CA SER A 176 -23.08 9.63 28.37
C SER A 176 -21.93 8.74 27.86
N GLY A 177 -20.68 9.00 28.27
CA GLY A 177 -19.49 8.28 27.82
C GLY A 177 -19.00 8.67 26.42
N ARG A 178 -19.56 9.71 25.79
CA ARG A 178 -19.17 10.22 24.45
C ARG A 178 -17.88 11.05 24.52
N LEU A 179 -16.99 10.92 23.53
CA LEU A 179 -15.65 11.51 23.52
C LEU A 179 -15.84 12.96 23.15
N LEU A 180 -15.58 13.85 24.09
CA LEU A 180 -15.72 15.28 23.87
C LEU A 180 -14.43 15.87 23.31
N ALA A 181 -13.28 15.41 23.81
CA ALA A 181 -11.98 15.83 23.30
C ALA A 181 -10.92 14.76 23.42
N ALA A 182 -9.97 14.76 22.48
CA ALA A 182 -8.75 13.97 22.49
C ALA A 182 -7.54 14.90 22.46
N THR A 183 -6.68 14.83 23.48
CA THR A 183 -5.47 15.65 23.61
C THR A 183 -4.24 14.79 23.38
N ASN A 184 -3.41 15.15 22.42
CA ASN A 184 -2.17 14.40 22.13
C ASN A 184 -1.03 14.76 23.10
N ALA A 185 0.11 14.08 22.97
CA ALA A 185 1.25 14.23 23.88
C ALA A 185 1.97 15.61 23.84
N LEU A 186 1.67 16.43 22.83
CA LEU A 186 2.16 17.82 22.75
C LEU A 186 1.10 18.85 23.16
N GLY A 187 -0.07 18.40 23.62
CA GLY A 187 -1.15 19.26 24.10
C GLY A 187 -2.10 19.77 23.01
N ALA A 188 -1.99 19.31 21.76
CA ALA A 188 -2.95 19.63 20.72
C ALA A 188 -4.24 18.83 20.94
N GLU A 189 -5.39 19.48 20.81
CA GLU A 189 -6.70 18.93 21.19
C GLU A 189 -7.67 18.93 20.01
N GLU A 190 -8.26 17.78 19.72
CA GLU A 190 -9.41 17.65 18.81
C GLU A 190 -10.71 17.53 19.62
N ALA A 191 -11.82 18.04 19.08
CA ALA A 191 -13.10 18.03 19.78
C ALA A 191 -14.28 17.57 18.91
N TYR A 192 -15.29 16.97 19.56
CA TYR A 192 -16.45 16.37 18.88
C TYR A 192 -17.76 16.84 19.50
N ALA A 193 -18.73 17.16 18.64
CA ALA A 193 -20.10 17.47 19.04
C ALA A 193 -21.06 16.38 18.55
N TYR A 194 -22.08 16.07 19.35
CA TYR A 194 -23.02 14.98 19.06
C TYR A 194 -24.47 15.46 19.09
N ASP A 195 -25.31 14.80 18.32
CA ASP A 195 -26.77 14.94 18.46
C ASP A 195 -27.32 14.09 19.62
N SER A 196 -28.64 14.16 19.83
CA SER A 196 -29.34 13.37 20.85
C SER A 196 -29.20 11.86 20.65
N PHE A 197 -29.03 11.41 19.41
CA PHE A 197 -28.84 10.00 19.05
C PHE A 197 -27.39 9.53 19.19
N GLY A 198 -26.46 10.42 19.52
CA GLY A 198 -25.06 10.07 19.73
C GLY A 198 -24.23 9.99 18.47
N ARG A 199 -24.70 10.59 17.38
CA ARG A 199 -23.96 10.71 16.11
C ARG A 199 -23.16 12.01 16.11
N VAL A 200 -21.94 11.98 15.57
CA VAL A 200 -21.08 13.16 15.45
C VAL A 200 -21.68 14.15 14.45
N VAL A 201 -21.98 15.37 14.87
CA VAL A 201 -22.51 16.45 14.02
C VAL A 201 -21.48 17.52 13.69
N SER A 202 -20.45 17.66 14.53
CA SER A 202 -19.27 18.50 14.25
C SER A 202 -18.01 17.84 14.78
N HIS A 203 -16.92 18.03 14.05
CA HIS A 203 -15.54 17.73 14.44
C HIS A 203 -14.69 18.99 14.33
N PHE A 204 -13.87 19.26 15.34
CA PHE A 204 -12.90 20.35 15.35
C PHE A 204 -11.49 19.76 15.40
N ASP A 205 -10.65 20.14 14.44
CA ASP A 205 -9.23 19.80 14.50
C ASP A 205 -8.49 20.63 15.57
N ALA A 206 -7.21 20.32 15.77
CA ALA A 206 -6.36 21.01 16.75
C ALA A 206 -6.11 22.50 16.48
N LEU A 207 -6.53 23.03 15.33
CA LEU A 207 -6.48 24.45 14.98
C LEU A 207 -7.86 25.12 15.00
N GLY A 208 -8.91 24.38 15.33
CA GLY A 208 -10.29 24.84 15.42
C GLY A 208 -11.05 24.81 14.08
N ALA A 209 -10.53 24.17 13.03
CA ALA A 209 -11.24 24.00 11.77
C ALA A 209 -12.39 23.00 11.95
N GLU A 210 -13.62 23.41 11.59
CA GLU A 210 -14.83 22.63 11.83
C GLU A 210 -15.27 21.85 10.58
N THR A 211 -15.49 20.54 10.71
CA THR A 211 -16.21 19.72 9.72
C THR A 211 -17.57 19.33 10.26
N LYS A 212 -18.64 19.52 9.46
CA LYS A 212 -20.03 19.23 9.85
C LYS A 212 -20.60 18.02 9.14
N PHE A 213 -21.50 17.33 9.83
CA PHE A 213 -22.14 16.13 9.34
C PHE A 213 -23.65 16.21 9.53
N THR A 214 -24.42 15.81 8.52
CA THR A 214 -25.87 15.62 8.63
C THR A 214 -26.24 14.17 8.34
N TYR A 215 -27.36 13.73 8.90
CA TYR A 215 -27.82 12.36 8.78
C TYR A 215 -29.28 12.29 8.37
N ASP A 216 -29.62 11.27 7.60
CA ASP A 216 -31.01 10.95 7.28
C ASP A 216 -31.75 10.32 8.48
N SER A 217 -33.04 10.04 8.30
CA SER A 217 -33.90 9.43 9.32
C SER A 217 -33.51 8.00 9.70
N PHE A 218 -32.68 7.33 8.90
CA PHE A 218 -32.15 5.99 9.16
C PHE A 218 -30.78 6.02 9.84
N GLY A 219 -30.21 7.20 10.10
CA GLY A 219 -28.91 7.29 10.75
C GLY A 219 -27.71 7.37 9.80
N ARG A 220 -27.94 7.46 8.48
CA ARG A 220 -26.87 7.41 7.47
C ARG A 220 -26.45 8.81 7.08
N MET A 221 -25.17 8.98 6.74
CA MET A 221 -24.59 10.28 6.38
C MET A 221 -25.28 10.86 5.15
N GLU A 222 -25.95 12.00 5.28
CA GLU A 222 -26.64 12.68 4.19
C GLU A 222 -25.75 13.75 3.55
N SER A 223 -24.97 14.48 4.35
CA SER A 223 -23.98 15.42 3.84
C SER A 223 -22.81 15.65 4.78
N THR A 224 -21.69 16.03 4.19
CA THR A 224 -20.50 16.52 4.88
C THR A 224 -20.19 17.92 4.39
N THR A 225 -19.95 18.84 5.31
CA THR A 225 -19.49 20.20 5.02
C THR A 225 -18.08 20.35 5.59
N ASP A 226 -17.10 20.58 4.72
CA ASP A 226 -15.72 20.82 5.14
C ASP A 226 -15.55 22.18 5.85
N SER A 227 -14.35 22.44 6.35
CA SER A 227 -14.00 23.68 7.05
C SER A 227 -13.99 24.94 6.17
N LEU A 228 -14.09 24.78 4.84
CA LEU A 228 -14.20 25.87 3.86
C LEU A 228 -15.66 26.09 3.41
N GLY A 229 -16.60 25.26 3.87
CA GLY A 229 -18.02 25.34 3.53
C GLY A 229 -18.41 24.57 2.27
N HIS A 230 -17.53 23.75 1.69
CA HIS A 230 -17.86 22.89 0.57
C HIS A 230 -18.69 21.69 1.05
N VAL A 231 -19.78 21.41 0.33
CA VAL A 231 -20.76 20.38 0.73
C VAL A 231 -20.70 19.19 -0.22
N THR A 232 -20.44 18.00 0.31
CA THR A 232 -20.64 16.73 -0.38
C THR A 232 -21.93 16.08 0.12
N ARG A 233 -22.76 15.58 -0.80
CA ARG A 233 -24.06 14.95 -0.48
C ARG A 233 -24.08 13.49 -0.90
N TYR A 234 -24.80 12.68 -0.13
CA TYR A 234 -24.92 11.24 -0.34
C TYR A 234 -26.39 10.84 -0.33
N GLY A 235 -26.73 9.84 -1.14
CA GLY A 235 -28.01 9.16 -1.09
C GLY A 235 -27.82 7.66 -0.97
N TRP A 236 -28.77 7.01 -0.32
CA TRP A 236 -28.69 5.60 0.04
C TRP A 236 -29.90 4.82 -0.47
N THR A 237 -29.71 3.54 -0.80
CA THR A 237 -30.80 2.59 -1.02
C THR A 237 -31.53 2.30 0.30
N LEU A 238 -32.67 1.60 0.27
CA LEU A 238 -33.37 1.21 1.51
C LEU A 238 -32.50 0.29 2.38
N GLU A 239 -31.68 -0.54 1.75
CA GLU A 239 -30.75 -1.49 2.35
C GLU A 239 -29.50 -0.82 2.95
N GLY A 240 -29.33 0.49 2.76
CA GLY A 240 -28.19 1.24 3.29
C GLY A 240 -26.93 1.20 2.43
N LEU A 241 -27.06 0.88 1.14
CA LEU A 241 -25.96 0.93 0.16
C LEU A 241 -25.93 2.31 -0.50
N MET A 242 -24.75 2.80 -0.90
CA MET A 242 -24.62 4.12 -1.53
C MET A 242 -25.29 4.11 -2.89
N ALA A 243 -26.34 4.91 -3.11
CA ALA A 243 -27.06 5.00 -4.38
C ALA A 243 -26.53 6.10 -5.28
N TRP A 244 -26.11 7.22 -4.70
CA TRP A 244 -25.49 8.32 -5.43
C TRP A 244 -24.65 9.20 -4.51
N ARG A 245 -23.75 9.96 -5.13
CA ARG A 245 -22.92 10.98 -4.48
C ARG A 245 -22.87 12.22 -5.35
N THR A 246 -23.00 13.39 -4.74
CA THR A 246 -22.76 14.68 -5.39
C THR A 246 -21.66 15.43 -4.66
N SER A 247 -20.57 15.69 -5.36
CA SER A 247 -19.44 16.49 -4.91
C SER A 247 -19.80 17.97 -4.79
N SER A 248 -18.96 18.73 -4.11
CA SER A 248 -19.11 20.19 -3.93
C SER A 248 -19.09 21.00 -5.23
N ASP A 249 -18.42 20.49 -6.28
CA ASP A 249 -18.38 21.08 -7.62
C ASP A 249 -19.57 20.65 -8.51
N GLY A 250 -20.47 19.81 -7.98
CA GLY A 250 -21.64 19.29 -8.68
C GLY A 250 -21.41 17.99 -9.45
N ALA A 251 -20.18 17.46 -9.52
CA ALA A 251 -19.90 16.15 -10.10
C ALA A 251 -20.73 15.08 -9.38
N ARG A 252 -21.34 14.16 -10.14
CA ARG A 252 -22.30 13.20 -9.59
C ARG A 252 -22.07 11.77 -10.07
N GLU A 253 -22.08 10.84 -9.14
CA GLU A 253 -21.92 9.41 -9.41
C GLU A 253 -23.14 8.62 -8.91
N HIS A 254 -23.34 7.44 -9.50
CA HIS A 254 -24.46 6.56 -9.18
C HIS A 254 -24.03 5.08 -9.10
N TRP A 255 -24.65 4.33 -8.20
CA TRP A 255 -24.42 2.89 -8.06
C TRP A 255 -25.75 2.13 -8.08
N THR A 256 -25.73 0.95 -8.68
CA THR A 256 -26.83 -0.01 -8.63
C THR A 256 -26.34 -1.33 -8.04
N TYR A 257 -27.27 -2.08 -7.44
CA TYR A 257 -26.96 -3.33 -6.76
C TYR A 257 -27.98 -4.41 -7.10
N ASP A 258 -27.54 -5.66 -7.02
CA ASP A 258 -28.42 -6.81 -7.09
C ASP A 258 -29.16 -7.06 -5.75
N GLY A 259 -29.92 -8.16 -5.69
CA GLY A 259 -30.66 -8.55 -4.51
C GLY A 259 -29.78 -8.87 -3.30
N GLU A 260 -28.50 -9.18 -3.44
CA GLU A 260 -27.60 -9.44 -2.32
C GLU A 260 -26.70 -8.25 -1.98
N GLY A 261 -26.90 -7.11 -2.65
CA GLY A 261 -26.14 -5.91 -2.42
C GLY A 261 -24.78 -5.89 -3.13
N ASN A 262 -24.57 -6.77 -4.11
CA ASN A 262 -23.38 -6.70 -4.95
C ASN A 262 -23.55 -5.58 -5.98
N GLU A 263 -22.53 -4.73 -6.15
CA GLU A 263 -22.56 -3.59 -7.08
C GLU A 263 -22.64 -4.09 -8.52
N THR A 264 -23.76 -3.86 -9.22
CA THR A 264 -23.96 -4.29 -10.61
C THR A 264 -23.55 -3.25 -11.63
N GLU A 265 -23.73 -1.96 -11.31
CA GLU A 265 -23.27 -0.86 -12.15
C GLU A 265 -22.75 0.30 -11.31
N HIS A 266 -21.70 0.95 -11.80
CA HIS A 266 -21.23 2.24 -11.33
C HIS A 266 -21.16 3.21 -12.51
N HIS A 267 -21.85 4.34 -12.36
CA HIS A 267 -21.83 5.46 -13.30
C HIS A 267 -20.95 6.55 -12.71
N ASP A 268 -19.85 6.87 -13.39
CA ASP A 268 -18.95 7.93 -12.99
C ASP A 268 -19.53 9.33 -13.29
N ALA A 269 -18.79 10.38 -12.91
CA ALA A 269 -19.22 11.77 -13.08
C ALA A 269 -19.31 12.26 -14.54
N VAL A 270 -18.81 11.48 -15.51
CA VAL A 270 -18.93 11.77 -16.94
C VAL A 270 -19.90 10.84 -17.67
N GLY A 271 -20.58 9.94 -16.92
CA GLY A 271 -21.52 8.97 -17.45
C GLY A 271 -20.87 7.69 -17.99
N GLY A 272 -19.57 7.47 -17.73
CA GLY A 272 -18.90 6.20 -17.97
C GLY A 272 -19.49 5.12 -17.06
N VAL A 273 -19.77 3.94 -17.64
CA VAL A 273 -20.44 2.85 -16.92
C VAL A 273 -19.50 1.68 -16.74
N THR A 274 -19.23 1.33 -15.48
CA THR A 274 -18.64 0.04 -15.12
C THR A 274 -19.76 -0.94 -14.81
N THR A 275 -19.73 -2.14 -15.39
CA THR A 275 -20.71 -3.20 -15.09
C THR A 275 -20.04 -4.41 -14.48
N SER A 276 -20.67 -5.02 -13.48
CA SER A 276 -20.17 -6.19 -12.76
C SER A 276 -21.24 -7.26 -12.72
N GLN A 277 -20.83 -8.52 -12.91
CA GLN A 277 -21.70 -9.69 -12.84
C GLN A 277 -21.17 -10.63 -11.78
N TYR A 278 -22.06 -11.26 -11.03
CA TYR A 278 -21.70 -12.15 -9.93
C TYR A 278 -22.24 -13.55 -10.15
N THR A 279 -21.55 -14.52 -9.56
CA THR A 279 -21.96 -15.92 -9.49
C THR A 279 -22.19 -16.31 -8.02
N HIS A 280 -22.18 -17.61 -7.73
CA HIS A 280 -22.32 -18.22 -6.43
C HIS A 280 -21.66 -17.41 -5.30
N PHE A 281 -22.42 -17.16 -4.23
CA PHE A 281 -21.94 -16.49 -3.02
C PHE A 281 -21.35 -15.07 -3.26
N GLY A 282 -21.81 -14.37 -4.29
CA GLY A 282 -21.36 -13.01 -4.58
C GLY A 282 -19.95 -12.93 -5.16
N LEU A 283 -19.41 -14.04 -5.66
CA LEU A 283 -18.14 -14.05 -6.36
C LEU A 283 -18.26 -13.29 -7.69
N LEU A 284 -17.31 -12.40 -7.98
CA LEU A 284 -17.29 -11.66 -9.23
C LEU A 284 -17.07 -12.65 -10.39
N ALA A 285 -17.96 -12.65 -11.38
CA ALA A 285 -17.87 -13.49 -12.57
C ALA A 285 -17.30 -12.71 -13.76
N SER A 286 -17.64 -11.42 -13.89
CA SER A 286 -17.00 -10.53 -14.85
C SER A 286 -17.15 -9.07 -14.47
N ARG A 287 -16.24 -8.22 -14.96
CA ARG A 287 -16.30 -6.76 -14.86
C ARG A 287 -15.96 -6.15 -16.21
N THR A 288 -16.78 -5.21 -16.66
CA THR A 288 -16.58 -4.46 -17.91
C THR A 288 -16.42 -2.98 -17.58
N GLN A 289 -15.34 -2.37 -18.06
CA GLN A 289 -15.02 -0.96 -17.86
C GLN A 289 -15.75 -0.07 -18.89
N PRO A 290 -15.77 1.28 -18.70
CA PRO A 290 -16.43 2.21 -19.63
C PRO A 290 -15.91 2.16 -21.08
N ASP A 291 -14.66 1.76 -21.28
CA ASP A 291 -14.03 1.57 -22.60
C ASP A 291 -14.40 0.23 -23.27
N GLY A 292 -15.17 -0.63 -22.60
CA GLY A 292 -15.56 -1.95 -23.06
C GLY A 292 -14.56 -3.07 -22.71
N ALA A 293 -13.42 -2.77 -22.09
CA ALA A 293 -12.48 -3.77 -21.63
C ALA A 293 -13.14 -4.66 -20.57
N ARG A 294 -13.09 -5.99 -20.76
CA ARG A 294 -13.75 -6.97 -19.90
C ARG A 294 -12.76 -7.93 -19.27
N LEU A 295 -12.85 -8.10 -17.96
CA LEU A 295 -12.24 -9.19 -17.21
C LEU A 295 -13.32 -10.23 -16.86
N SER A 296 -12.99 -11.51 -16.98
CA SER A 296 -13.85 -12.62 -16.51
C SER A 296 -13.08 -13.48 -15.50
N PHE A 297 -13.78 -13.97 -14.48
CA PHE A 297 -13.17 -14.69 -13.36
C PHE A 297 -13.84 -16.05 -13.21
N ARG A 298 -13.04 -17.09 -12.99
CA ARG A 298 -13.50 -18.44 -12.67
C ARG A 298 -13.06 -18.81 -11.28
N HIS A 299 -13.94 -19.50 -10.57
CA HIS A 299 -13.69 -19.99 -9.22
C HIS A 299 -13.91 -21.49 -9.17
N ASP A 300 -13.23 -22.16 -8.26
CA ASP A 300 -13.60 -23.54 -7.89
C ASP A 300 -14.76 -23.54 -6.89
N THR A 301 -15.25 -24.73 -6.57
CA THR A 301 -16.38 -24.92 -5.67
C THR A 301 -16.06 -24.57 -4.20
N GLU A 302 -14.80 -24.32 -3.84
CA GLU A 302 -14.38 -23.77 -2.54
C GLU A 302 -14.14 -22.25 -2.59
N LEU A 303 -14.70 -21.58 -3.59
CA LEU A 303 -14.69 -20.12 -3.77
C LEU A 303 -13.31 -19.52 -4.10
N ARG A 304 -12.33 -20.33 -4.49
CA ARG A 304 -10.96 -19.88 -4.82
C ARG A 304 -10.87 -19.52 -6.29
N LEU A 305 -10.20 -18.41 -6.62
CA LEU A 305 -10.00 -17.94 -7.99
C LEU A 305 -9.09 -18.90 -8.77
N THR A 306 -9.61 -19.56 -9.80
CA THR A 306 -8.84 -20.52 -10.62
C THR A 306 -8.39 -19.94 -11.95
N SER A 307 -9.10 -18.96 -12.51
CA SER A 307 -8.58 -18.20 -13.64
C SER A 307 -9.18 -16.81 -13.83
N VAL A 308 -8.41 -15.95 -14.50
CA VAL A 308 -8.83 -14.64 -15.00
C VAL A 308 -8.63 -14.61 -16.51
N THR A 309 -9.63 -14.16 -17.26
CA THR A 309 -9.53 -13.94 -18.70
C THR A 309 -9.60 -12.44 -18.99
N ASP A 310 -8.62 -11.91 -19.72
CA ASP A 310 -8.57 -10.49 -20.09
C ASP A 310 -9.37 -10.16 -21.37
N ALA A 311 -9.41 -8.87 -21.73
CA ALA A 311 -10.11 -8.38 -22.92
C ALA A 311 -9.48 -8.87 -24.24
N ARG A 312 -8.26 -9.44 -24.20
CA ARG A 312 -7.55 -10.07 -25.33
C ARG A 312 -7.82 -11.57 -25.38
N SER A 313 -8.73 -12.09 -24.55
CA SER A 313 -9.02 -13.53 -24.39
C SER A 313 -7.80 -14.35 -23.94
N ARG A 314 -6.84 -13.72 -23.25
CA ARG A 314 -5.71 -14.42 -22.62
C ARG A 314 -6.10 -14.81 -21.21
N GLU A 315 -5.61 -15.96 -20.76
CA GLU A 315 -5.96 -16.52 -19.46
C GLU A 315 -4.76 -16.49 -18.51
N TRP A 316 -5.01 -16.05 -17.28
CA TRP A 316 -4.15 -16.27 -16.13
C TRP A 316 -4.78 -17.38 -15.29
N SER A 317 -4.07 -18.48 -15.03
CA SER A 317 -4.58 -19.63 -14.28
C SER A 317 -3.86 -19.84 -12.96
N TYR A 318 -4.56 -20.34 -11.94
CA TYR A 318 -4.06 -20.65 -10.61
C TYR A 318 -4.33 -22.12 -10.25
N THR A 319 -3.39 -22.73 -9.54
CA THR A 319 -3.48 -24.12 -9.06
C THR A 319 -3.22 -24.17 -7.57
N TYR A 320 -4.07 -24.90 -6.85
CA TYR A 320 -4.03 -25.01 -5.39
C TYR A 320 -3.77 -26.44 -4.95
N ASP A 321 -3.13 -26.61 -3.80
CA ASP A 321 -3.11 -27.90 -3.11
C ASP A 321 -4.43 -28.19 -2.38
N ALA A 322 -4.45 -29.33 -1.67
CA ALA A 322 -5.62 -29.82 -0.94
C ALA A 322 -6.00 -28.97 0.28
N VAL A 323 -5.14 -28.03 0.72
CA VAL A 323 -5.41 -27.15 1.87
C VAL A 323 -5.57 -25.69 1.45
N GLY A 324 -5.42 -25.40 0.16
CA GLY A 324 -5.68 -24.09 -0.44
C GLY A 324 -4.46 -23.20 -0.63
N ASN A 325 -3.25 -23.73 -0.48
CA ASN A 325 -2.05 -22.99 -0.84
C ASN A 325 -1.92 -22.90 -2.37
N LEU A 326 -1.55 -21.73 -2.90
CA LEU A 326 -1.28 -21.54 -4.32
C LEU A 326 0.02 -22.23 -4.68
N VAL A 327 -0.02 -23.38 -5.37
CA VAL A 327 1.19 -24.16 -5.73
C VAL A 327 1.71 -23.86 -7.13
N GLY A 328 0.92 -23.15 -7.93
CA GLY A 328 1.41 -22.66 -9.22
C GLY A 328 0.45 -21.72 -9.91
N GLU A 329 1.01 -20.88 -10.77
CA GLU A 329 0.26 -19.96 -11.61
C GLU A 329 0.89 -19.84 -13.00
N ARG A 330 0.08 -19.45 -13.97
CA ARG A 330 0.51 -19.12 -15.33
C ARG A 330 -0.17 -17.83 -15.75
N ASP A 331 0.61 -16.81 -16.05
CA ASP A 331 0.08 -15.48 -16.38
C ASP A 331 -0.36 -15.32 -17.85
N PHE A 332 -0.87 -14.14 -18.20
CA PHE A 332 -1.35 -13.82 -19.56
C PHE A 332 -0.29 -13.94 -20.66
N PHE A 333 0.99 -13.96 -20.30
CA PHE A 333 2.13 -14.10 -21.21
C PHE A 333 2.70 -15.53 -21.21
N GLY A 334 2.09 -16.43 -20.44
CA GLY A 334 2.49 -17.83 -20.34
C GLY A 334 3.64 -18.08 -19.37
N ARG A 335 4.12 -17.06 -18.63
CA ARG A 335 5.13 -17.22 -17.58
C ARG A 335 4.54 -18.07 -16.47
N ALA A 336 5.24 -19.14 -16.08
CA ALA A 336 4.81 -20.05 -15.04
C ALA A 336 5.65 -19.85 -13.76
N LEU A 337 4.97 -19.74 -12.63
CA LEU A 337 5.59 -19.75 -11.30
C LEU A 337 5.05 -20.97 -10.53
N GLU A 338 5.93 -21.63 -9.78
CA GLU A 338 5.58 -22.76 -8.92
C GLU A 338 6.01 -22.48 -7.49
N TYR A 339 5.23 -22.97 -6.53
CA TYR A 339 5.41 -22.70 -5.11
C TYR A 339 5.34 -24.00 -4.32
N ALA A 340 6.18 -24.11 -3.28
CA ALA A 340 6.13 -25.20 -2.32
C ALA A 340 6.08 -24.66 -0.89
N TYR A 341 5.35 -25.36 -0.03
CA TYR A 341 5.07 -24.96 1.35
C TYR A 341 5.53 -26.02 2.34
N ASP A 342 5.87 -25.60 3.56
CA ASP A 342 6.06 -26.52 4.68
C ASP A 342 4.72 -26.89 5.36
N ALA A 343 4.80 -27.68 6.43
CA ALA A 343 3.61 -28.18 7.12
C ALA A 343 2.78 -27.07 7.81
N ALA A 344 3.37 -25.89 8.04
CA ALA A 344 2.70 -24.72 8.62
C ALA A 344 2.29 -23.71 7.52
N ASP A 345 2.14 -24.17 6.28
CA ASP A 345 1.72 -23.37 5.12
C ASP A 345 2.66 -22.17 4.82
N GLN A 346 3.94 -22.28 5.19
CA GLN A 346 4.95 -21.24 4.92
C GLN A 346 5.67 -21.53 3.59
N LEU A 347 5.84 -20.52 2.74
CA LEU A 347 6.50 -20.67 1.44
C LEU A 347 7.97 -21.05 1.62
N VAL A 348 8.37 -22.27 1.23
CA VAL A 348 9.77 -22.74 1.32
C VAL A 348 10.50 -22.73 -0.01
N THR A 349 9.79 -22.72 -1.15
CA THR A 349 10.42 -22.64 -2.47
C THR A 349 9.52 -21.92 -3.47
N ARG A 350 10.12 -21.05 -4.29
CA ARG A 350 9.51 -20.45 -5.48
C ARG A 350 10.38 -20.77 -6.69
N THR A 351 9.80 -21.37 -7.72
CA THR A 351 10.48 -21.64 -9.00
C THR A 351 9.91 -20.75 -10.08
N ASN A 352 10.79 -20.11 -10.84
CA ASN A 352 10.41 -19.15 -11.88
C ASN A 352 10.33 -19.80 -13.28
N ALA A 353 9.92 -19.03 -14.30
CA ALA A 353 9.73 -19.56 -15.65
C ALA A 353 11.03 -19.95 -16.38
N LEU A 354 12.20 -19.63 -15.82
CA LEU A 354 13.51 -20.10 -16.28
C LEU A 354 13.91 -21.44 -15.61
N GLY A 355 13.04 -22.01 -14.75
CA GLY A 355 13.32 -23.21 -13.97
C GLY A 355 14.29 -22.98 -12.80
N ARG A 356 14.48 -21.71 -12.39
CA ARG A 356 15.37 -21.35 -11.30
C ARG A 356 14.58 -21.22 -10.00
N SER A 357 15.10 -21.80 -8.92
CA SER A 357 14.41 -21.87 -7.63
C SER A 357 15.06 -20.97 -6.58
N THR A 358 14.23 -20.22 -5.86
CA THR A 358 14.57 -19.52 -4.63
C THR A 358 14.01 -20.31 -3.45
N HIS A 359 14.86 -20.59 -2.46
CA HIS A 359 14.50 -21.31 -1.24
C HIS A 359 14.46 -20.37 -0.05
N TYR A 360 13.50 -20.59 0.85
CA TYR A 360 13.30 -19.78 2.04
C TYR A 360 13.45 -20.64 3.30
N ARG A 361 14.03 -20.06 4.35
CA ARG A 361 14.05 -20.64 5.70
C ARG A 361 13.38 -19.70 6.67
N HIS A 362 12.61 -20.25 7.59
CA HIS A 362 11.91 -19.49 8.63
C HIS A 362 12.48 -19.76 10.02
N ASP A 363 12.35 -18.79 10.92
CA ASP A 363 12.57 -18.98 12.35
C ASP A 363 11.36 -19.66 13.05
N LEU A 364 11.36 -19.66 14.38
CA LEU A 364 10.25 -20.19 15.19
C LEU A 364 9.02 -19.28 15.20
N MET A 365 9.15 -18.02 14.78
CA MET A 365 8.05 -17.07 14.66
C MET A 365 7.47 -17.05 13.24
N GLY A 366 8.06 -17.78 12.30
CA GLY A 366 7.66 -17.79 10.89
C GLY A 366 8.29 -16.67 10.06
N ASN A 367 9.23 -15.91 10.59
CA ASN A 367 9.93 -14.89 9.83
C ASN A 367 10.98 -15.52 8.90
N VAL A 368 11.12 -14.98 7.69
CA VAL A 368 12.15 -15.44 6.72
C VAL A 368 13.53 -15.03 7.22
N ILE A 369 14.40 -15.98 7.56
CA ILE A 369 15.78 -15.72 8.01
C ILE A 369 16.83 -15.97 6.93
N GLU A 370 16.47 -16.68 5.86
CA GLU A 370 17.35 -16.92 4.72
C GLU A 370 16.52 -16.99 3.43
N GLN A 371 16.99 -16.31 2.39
CA GLN A 371 16.55 -16.47 1.00
C GLN A 371 17.76 -16.88 0.16
N ARG A 372 17.66 -18.01 -0.56
CA ARG A 372 18.77 -18.58 -1.34
C ARG A 372 18.35 -18.85 -2.78
N SER A 373 19.05 -18.24 -3.74
CA SER A 373 18.87 -18.48 -5.18
C SER A 373 20.19 -18.93 -5.83
N GLY A 374 20.21 -19.10 -7.16
CA GLY A 374 21.44 -19.40 -7.90
C GLY A 374 22.47 -18.26 -7.84
N ASP A 375 22.01 -17.03 -7.64
CA ASP A 375 22.84 -15.82 -7.63
C ASP A 375 23.40 -15.47 -6.24
N GLY A 376 22.90 -16.06 -5.17
CA GLY A 376 23.42 -15.79 -3.82
C GLY A 376 22.46 -16.10 -2.69
N VAL A 377 22.83 -15.61 -1.50
CA VAL A 377 22.08 -15.79 -0.26
C VAL A 377 21.86 -14.43 0.38
N ALA A 378 20.61 -14.13 0.74
CA ALA A 378 20.25 -13.06 1.65
C ALA A 378 19.89 -13.65 3.02
N ARG A 379 20.32 -13.00 4.09
CA ARG A 379 20.07 -13.39 5.49
C ARG A 379 19.41 -12.25 6.23
N TYR A 380 18.45 -12.59 7.09
CA TYR A 380 17.68 -11.63 7.86
C TYR A 380 17.73 -11.97 9.34
N SER A 381 17.73 -10.94 10.18
CA SER A 381 17.51 -11.10 11.62
C SER A 381 16.51 -10.08 12.12
N TYR A 382 15.80 -10.49 13.17
CA TYR A 382 14.68 -9.76 13.74
C TYR A 382 14.96 -9.39 15.19
N ASP A 383 14.36 -8.31 15.66
CA ASP A 383 14.34 -7.97 17.08
C ASP A 383 13.34 -8.85 17.86
N ALA A 384 13.27 -8.67 19.19
CA ALA A 384 12.37 -9.44 20.05
C ALA A 384 10.87 -9.22 19.77
N LEU A 385 10.52 -8.20 18.96
CA LEU A 385 9.15 -7.95 18.51
C LEU A 385 8.87 -8.51 17.12
N GLY A 386 9.81 -9.26 16.52
CA GLY A 386 9.67 -9.81 15.17
C GLY A 386 9.87 -8.78 14.05
N ARG A 387 10.41 -7.59 14.36
CA ARG A 387 10.67 -6.55 13.35
C ARG A 387 12.07 -6.75 12.77
N MET A 388 12.21 -6.59 11.45
CA MET A 388 13.52 -6.75 10.81
C MET A 388 14.52 -5.73 11.38
N ALA A 389 15.66 -6.24 11.85
CA ALA A 389 16.77 -5.48 12.41
C ALA A 389 18.02 -5.50 11.50
N ARG A 390 18.16 -6.55 10.68
CA ARG A 390 19.30 -6.69 9.76
C ARG A 390 18.89 -7.43 8.49
N ALA A 391 19.42 -6.99 7.36
CA ALA A 391 19.36 -7.70 6.08
C ALA A 391 20.76 -7.71 5.44
N GLU A 392 21.29 -8.88 5.10
CA GLU A 392 22.65 -9.05 4.57
C GLU A 392 22.62 -9.90 3.32
N ASN A 393 23.38 -9.51 2.30
CA ASN A 393 23.66 -10.31 1.11
C ASN A 393 25.11 -10.09 0.67
N ALA A 394 25.49 -10.54 -0.54
CA ALA A 394 26.86 -10.38 -1.04
C ALA A 394 27.27 -8.91 -1.26
N ASP A 395 26.30 -8.01 -1.49
CA ASP A 395 26.55 -6.62 -1.84
C ASP A 395 26.44 -5.67 -0.64
N SER A 396 25.74 -6.10 0.43
CA SER A 396 25.28 -5.21 1.49
C SER A 396 25.13 -5.86 2.85
N VAL A 397 25.33 -5.04 3.89
CA VAL A 397 24.77 -5.26 5.22
C VAL A 397 23.94 -4.04 5.59
N VAL A 398 22.62 -4.22 5.68
CA VAL A 398 21.66 -3.23 6.18
C VAL A 398 21.37 -3.50 7.64
N ILE A 399 21.47 -2.47 8.48
CA ILE A 399 21.18 -2.51 9.92
C ILE A 399 20.16 -1.42 10.24
N LEU A 400 19.07 -1.80 10.92
CA LEU A 400 17.99 -0.91 11.35
C LEU A 400 18.00 -0.79 12.87
N GLU A 401 18.25 0.42 13.37
CA GLU A 401 18.17 0.75 14.79
C GLU A 401 16.83 1.42 15.07
N ARG A 402 16.13 0.96 16.11
CA ARG A 402 14.81 1.46 16.50
C ARG A 402 14.82 2.03 17.91
N ASP A 403 13.99 3.02 18.15
CA ASP A 403 13.67 3.45 19.51
C ASP A 403 12.67 2.48 20.19
N PRO A 404 12.39 2.63 21.51
CA PRO A 404 11.51 1.70 22.25
C PRO A 404 10.09 1.61 21.68
N VAL A 405 9.65 2.64 20.98
CA VAL A 405 8.33 2.64 20.35
C VAL A 405 8.39 2.06 18.95
N GLY A 406 9.56 1.83 18.34
CA GLY A 406 9.75 1.11 17.09
C GLY A 406 10.08 1.95 15.85
N ARG A 407 10.34 3.25 16.01
CA ARG A 407 10.71 4.14 14.89
C ARG A 407 12.17 3.95 14.53
N ILE A 408 12.50 3.98 13.23
CA ILE A 408 13.88 3.82 12.74
C ILE A 408 14.68 5.10 13.06
N VAL A 409 15.52 5.04 14.09
CA VAL A 409 16.41 6.15 14.48
C VAL A 409 17.73 6.13 13.73
N ALA A 410 18.13 4.97 13.20
CA ALA A 410 19.24 4.89 12.25
C ALA A 410 19.04 3.74 11.27
N GLU A 411 19.46 3.99 10.04
CA GLU A 411 19.55 3.00 8.99
C GLU A 411 20.97 3.04 8.41
N SER A 412 21.69 1.93 8.47
CA SER A 412 23.06 1.82 7.96
C SER A 412 23.14 0.79 6.86
N CYS A 413 23.70 1.17 5.71
CA CYS A 413 24.04 0.23 4.63
C CYS A 413 25.54 0.31 4.35
N ASN A 414 26.27 -0.78 4.55
CA ASN A 414 27.73 -0.82 4.37
C ASN A 414 28.48 0.29 5.13
N GLY A 415 28.01 0.64 6.33
CA GLY A 415 28.57 1.70 7.18
C GLY A 415 28.14 3.12 6.80
N ARG A 416 27.41 3.32 5.70
CA ARG A 416 26.78 4.59 5.32
C ARG A 416 25.48 4.73 6.12
N THR A 417 25.54 5.49 7.22
CA THR A 417 24.44 5.59 8.18
C THR A 417 23.66 6.88 8.03
N LEU A 418 22.35 6.74 7.81
CA LEU A 418 21.35 7.79 7.96
C LEU A 418 20.80 7.76 9.39
N ARG A 419 20.61 8.93 10.01
CA ARG A 419 20.06 9.05 11.38
C ARG A 419 18.85 9.96 11.42
N ASN A 420 17.84 9.57 12.18
CA ASN A 420 16.60 10.31 12.38
C ASN A 420 16.38 10.63 13.86
N LYS A 421 15.65 11.72 14.13
CA LYS A 421 15.05 11.99 15.44
C LYS A 421 13.58 12.34 15.28
N TYR A 422 12.81 12.00 16.30
CA TYR A 422 11.37 12.18 16.32
C TYR A 422 10.93 12.93 17.57
N ASP A 423 9.81 13.65 17.48
CA ASP A 423 9.16 14.23 18.65
C ASP A 423 8.24 13.21 19.37
N ALA A 424 7.52 13.66 20.41
CA ALA A 424 6.61 12.82 21.18
C ALA A 424 5.41 12.28 20.36
N LEU A 425 5.12 12.88 19.21
CA LEU A 425 4.01 12.49 18.34
C LEU A 425 4.41 11.49 17.25
N GLY A 426 5.71 11.18 17.13
CA GLY A 426 6.18 10.32 16.04
C GLY A 426 6.66 11.07 14.82
N ARG A 427 6.64 12.40 14.82
CA ARG A 427 6.96 13.22 13.65
C ARG A 427 8.47 13.36 13.55
N ARG A 428 9.03 13.18 12.35
CA ARG A 428 10.47 13.28 12.13
C ARG A 428 10.89 14.75 12.21
N ILE A 429 11.64 15.12 13.24
CA ILE A 429 12.12 16.49 13.45
C ILE A 429 13.57 16.69 13.01
N HIS A 430 14.36 15.63 12.87
CA HIS A 430 15.73 15.71 12.35
C HIS A 430 16.07 14.54 11.44
N ARG A 431 16.90 14.80 10.43
CA ARG A 431 17.57 13.80 9.61
C ARG A 431 19.02 14.18 9.34
N HIS A 432 19.92 13.20 9.34
CA HIS A 432 21.32 13.36 8.95
C HIS A 432 21.75 12.23 8.02
N THR A 433 22.19 12.55 6.81
CA THR A 433 22.65 11.58 5.81
C THR A 433 24.16 11.30 5.95
N PRO A 434 24.69 10.18 5.41
CA PRO A 434 26.11 9.87 5.48
C PRO A 434 27.02 10.87 4.73
N GLY A 435 26.51 11.54 3.69
CA GLY A 435 27.22 12.63 3.02
C GLY A 435 27.21 13.97 3.78
N GLY A 436 26.57 14.02 4.95
CA GLY A 436 26.55 15.19 5.84
C GLY A 436 25.44 16.20 5.53
N ALA A 437 24.42 15.83 4.74
CA ALA A 437 23.22 16.63 4.64
C ALA A 437 22.41 16.50 5.93
N PHE A 438 21.88 17.62 6.40
CA PHE A 438 21.13 17.71 7.65
C PHE A 438 19.85 18.49 7.43
N SER A 439 18.73 17.95 7.90
CA SER A 439 17.45 18.63 7.87
C SER A 439 16.74 18.67 9.22
N VAL A 440 16.00 19.76 9.46
CA VAL A 440 15.15 19.97 10.63
C VAL A 440 13.74 20.31 10.18
N TRP A 441 12.75 19.65 10.78
CA TRP A 441 11.33 19.88 10.49
C TRP A 441 10.62 20.56 11.65
N GLU A 442 9.75 21.50 11.32
CA GLU A 442 8.76 22.08 12.22
C GLU A 442 7.35 21.70 11.78
N TYR A 443 6.44 21.61 12.75
CA TYR A 443 5.05 21.21 12.54
C TYR A 443 4.11 22.08 13.36
N ASP A 444 2.88 22.26 12.86
CA ASP A 444 1.81 22.89 13.64
C ASP A 444 1.07 21.88 14.55
N ALA A 445 0.02 22.38 15.22
CA ALA A 445 -0.82 21.61 16.13
C ALA A 445 -1.67 20.54 15.42
N ALA A 446 -1.95 20.71 14.12
CA ALA A 446 -2.70 19.78 13.28
C ALA A 446 -1.78 18.78 12.54
N ASP A 447 -0.55 18.59 13.01
CA ASP A 447 0.41 17.64 12.43
C ASP A 447 0.84 17.98 10.98
N ARG A 448 0.78 19.26 10.59
CA ARG A 448 1.18 19.69 9.25
C ARG A 448 2.59 20.27 9.27
N PRO A 449 3.48 19.91 8.32
CA PRO A 449 4.84 20.45 8.29
C PRO A 449 4.83 21.94 7.91
N THR A 450 5.37 22.81 8.75
CA THR A 450 5.36 24.27 8.54
C THR A 450 6.70 24.81 8.08
N ALA A 451 7.81 24.13 8.39
CA ALA A 451 9.13 24.52 7.91
C ALA A 451 10.09 23.33 7.79
N LEU A 452 11.00 23.43 6.82
CA LEU A 452 12.15 22.56 6.60
C LEU A 452 13.41 23.43 6.57
N HIS A 453 14.37 23.15 7.43
CA HIS A 453 15.66 23.84 7.48
C HIS A 453 16.77 22.91 7.00
N THR A 454 17.64 23.39 6.12
CA THR A 454 18.83 22.67 5.65
C THR A 454 19.99 23.64 5.42
N GLY A 455 21.08 23.46 6.16
CA GLY A 455 22.19 24.42 6.19
C GLY A 455 21.71 25.82 6.62
N SER A 456 22.07 26.84 5.85
CA SER A 456 21.62 28.23 6.07
C SER A 456 20.28 28.56 5.41
N GLN A 457 19.65 27.60 4.72
CA GLN A 457 18.43 27.82 3.95
C GLN A 457 17.22 27.23 4.67
N SER A 458 16.03 27.76 4.34
CA SER A 458 14.77 27.32 4.93
C SER A 458 13.65 27.40 3.91
N LEU A 459 12.76 26.41 3.98
CA LEU A 459 11.56 26.29 3.18
C LEU A 459 10.36 26.28 4.13
N THR A 460 9.49 27.28 4.03
CA THR A 460 8.30 27.40 4.90
C THR A 460 7.03 27.12 4.12
N VAL A 461 6.04 26.51 4.76
CA VAL A 461 4.78 26.09 4.14
C VAL A 461 3.59 26.67 4.90
N ARG A 462 2.55 27.10 4.18
CA ARG A 462 1.26 27.56 4.72
C ARG A 462 0.12 26.74 4.15
N TYR A 463 -0.95 26.63 4.93
CA TYR A 463 -2.11 25.81 4.62
C TYR A 463 -3.40 26.62 4.72
N ASP A 464 -4.44 26.21 3.99
CA ASP A 464 -5.81 26.63 4.26
C ASP A 464 -6.44 25.84 5.42
N ALA A 465 -7.70 26.16 5.75
CA ALA A 465 -8.44 25.48 6.82
C ALA A 465 -8.77 24.01 6.49
N ALA A 466 -8.68 23.59 5.22
CA ALA A 466 -8.85 22.20 4.80
C ALA A 466 -7.52 21.42 4.79
N GLY A 467 -6.41 22.05 5.24
CA GLY A 467 -5.10 21.39 5.30
C GLY A 467 -4.35 21.36 3.97
N ARG A 468 -4.78 22.11 2.95
CA ARG A 468 -4.13 22.12 1.64
C ARG A 468 -3.06 23.19 1.58
N GLU A 469 -1.89 22.87 1.01
CA GLU A 469 -0.78 23.80 0.85
C GLU A 469 -1.22 25.01 0.01
N THR A 470 -1.15 26.22 0.56
CA THR A 470 -1.50 27.47 -0.15
C THR A 470 -0.29 28.28 -0.55
N GLU A 471 0.82 28.13 0.18
CA GLU A 471 2.07 28.82 -0.13
C GLU A 471 3.27 28.01 0.38
N ARG A 472 4.32 27.97 -0.43
CA ARG A 472 5.65 27.52 -0.05
C ARG A 472 6.68 28.58 -0.39
N ARG A 473 7.57 28.91 0.54
CA ARG A 473 8.54 29.99 0.39
C ARG A 473 9.95 29.53 0.68
N THR A 474 10.90 29.96 -0.16
CA THR A 474 12.36 29.82 0.04
C THR A 474 13.03 31.15 -0.26
N GLY A 475 13.62 31.80 0.74
CA GLY A 475 14.15 33.16 0.60
C GLY A 475 13.10 34.13 -0.01
N PRO A 476 13.43 34.89 -1.07
CA PRO A 476 12.49 35.75 -1.80
C PRO A 476 11.49 35.01 -2.71
N MET A 477 11.66 33.72 -2.95
CA MET A 477 10.77 32.97 -3.85
C MET A 477 9.55 32.44 -3.10
N ALA A 478 8.37 32.65 -3.66
CA ALA A 478 7.11 32.10 -3.16
C ALA A 478 6.38 31.34 -4.28
N MET A 479 6.02 30.09 -3.99
CA MET A 479 5.10 29.27 -4.76
C MET A 479 3.73 29.33 -4.10
N ALA A 480 2.79 30.07 -4.68
CA ALA A 480 1.40 30.12 -4.25
C ALA A 480 0.57 29.07 -4.99
N GLN A 481 -0.39 28.47 -4.29
CA GLN A 481 -1.28 27.43 -4.82
C GLN A 481 -2.74 27.74 -4.53
N ARG A 482 -3.61 27.39 -5.47
CA ARG A 482 -5.06 27.58 -5.36
C ARG A 482 -5.78 26.30 -5.70
N TRP A 483 -6.81 26.01 -4.90
CA TRP A 483 -7.59 24.78 -4.96
C TRP A 483 -9.05 25.09 -5.27
N ASP A 484 -9.75 24.16 -5.91
CA ASP A 484 -11.21 24.22 -6.04
C ASP A 484 -11.92 23.53 -4.87
N GLY A 485 -13.25 23.43 -4.94
CA GLY A 485 -14.05 22.78 -3.89
C GLY A 485 -13.90 21.26 -3.83
N TYR A 486 -13.26 20.64 -4.82
CA TYR A 486 -13.02 19.20 -4.90
C TYR A 486 -11.55 18.83 -4.59
N ASP A 487 -10.86 19.74 -3.90
CA ASP A 487 -9.45 19.60 -3.51
C ASP A 487 -8.47 19.39 -4.68
N ARG A 488 -8.83 19.89 -5.87
CA ARG A 488 -7.96 19.84 -7.06
C ARG A 488 -7.14 21.12 -7.18
N LEU A 489 -5.86 20.98 -7.52
CA LEU A 489 -4.99 22.14 -7.76
C LEU A 489 -5.45 22.82 -9.04
N VAL A 490 -5.95 24.05 -8.98
CA VAL A 490 -6.39 24.79 -10.18
C VAL A 490 -5.37 25.85 -10.61
N GLU A 491 -4.49 26.27 -9.71
CA GLU A 491 -3.44 27.25 -10.02
C GLU A 491 -2.17 27.02 -9.17
N GLN A 492 -1.01 27.16 -9.80
CA GLN A 492 0.31 27.17 -9.16
C GLN A 492 1.12 28.35 -9.73
N ARG A 493 1.60 29.23 -8.86
CA ARG A 493 2.31 30.47 -9.24
C ARG A 493 3.63 30.58 -8.50
N LEU A 494 4.74 30.60 -9.22
CA LEU A 494 6.07 30.91 -8.67
C LEU A 494 6.42 32.38 -8.97
N LEU A 495 6.72 33.15 -7.93
CA LEU A 495 7.10 34.55 -8.04
C LEU A 495 8.30 34.90 -7.15
N ASP A 496 9.10 35.86 -7.62
CA ASP A 496 10.05 36.58 -6.79
C ASP A 496 9.30 37.73 -6.12
N VAL A 497 9.18 37.67 -4.78
CA VAL A 497 8.38 38.62 -4.01
C VAL A 497 9.01 40.01 -3.91
N HIS A 498 10.30 40.15 -4.24
CA HIS A 498 10.96 41.46 -4.24
C HIS A 498 10.87 42.14 -5.61
N LYS A 499 10.91 41.36 -6.69
CA LYS A 499 10.83 41.89 -8.06
C LYS A 499 9.40 42.01 -8.58
N GLU A 500 8.42 41.45 -7.87
CA GLU A 500 7.03 41.28 -8.32
C GLU A 500 6.90 40.62 -9.71
N GLN A 501 7.92 39.86 -10.10
CA GLN A 501 8.00 39.22 -11.42
C GLN A 501 7.63 37.74 -11.29
N PHE A 502 6.76 37.28 -12.21
CA PHE A 502 6.38 35.88 -12.30
C PHE A 502 7.48 35.08 -12.98
N ALA A 503 7.97 34.05 -12.30
CA ALA A 503 8.87 33.06 -12.90
C ALA A 503 8.08 31.92 -13.58
N LEU A 504 6.88 31.61 -13.06
CA LEU A 504 6.01 30.55 -13.57
C LEU A 504 4.56 30.77 -13.12
N LEU A 505 3.60 30.54 -14.01
CA LEU A 505 2.18 30.39 -13.70
C LEU A 505 1.64 29.16 -14.44
N ARG A 506 0.98 28.26 -13.72
CA ARG A 506 0.26 27.12 -14.26
C ARG A 506 -1.18 27.15 -13.83
N GLN A 507 -2.09 26.97 -14.78
CA GLN A 507 -3.51 26.78 -14.52
C GLN A 507 -3.94 25.42 -15.03
N TYR A 508 -4.71 24.70 -14.22
CA TYR A 508 -5.15 23.34 -14.49
C TYR A 508 -6.67 23.33 -14.67
N SER A 509 -7.14 22.54 -15.63
CA SER A 509 -8.57 22.27 -15.82
C SER A 509 -8.83 20.77 -15.86
N TYR A 510 -9.96 20.37 -15.28
CA TYR A 510 -10.32 18.98 -15.06
C TYR A 510 -11.65 18.63 -15.73
N ARG A 511 -11.77 17.37 -16.13
CA ARG A 511 -13.05 16.73 -16.46
C ARG A 511 -13.82 16.47 -15.14
N ALA A 512 -15.14 16.28 -15.20
CA ALA A 512 -15.98 16.11 -14.01
C ALA A 512 -15.60 14.89 -13.15
N ASP A 513 -14.92 13.91 -13.73
CA ASP A 513 -14.33 12.75 -13.09
C ASP A 513 -12.85 12.94 -12.72
N ASP A 514 -12.42 14.17 -12.45
CA ASP A 514 -11.10 14.49 -11.86
C ASP A 514 -9.90 14.02 -12.70
N HIS A 515 -10.05 14.00 -14.04
CA HIS A 515 -8.94 13.80 -14.96
C HIS A 515 -8.51 15.14 -15.58
N LEU A 516 -7.19 15.34 -15.69
CA LEU A 516 -6.62 16.55 -16.29
C LEU A 516 -6.98 16.65 -17.77
N VAL A 517 -7.54 17.78 -18.19
CA VAL A 517 -7.87 18.06 -19.61
C VAL A 517 -7.11 19.25 -20.16
N GLU A 518 -6.57 20.13 -19.32
CA GLU A 518 -5.76 21.26 -19.77
C GLU A 518 -4.74 21.72 -18.73
N VAL A 519 -3.55 22.09 -19.21
CA VAL A 519 -2.55 22.88 -18.48
C VAL A 519 -2.20 24.10 -19.31
N ALA A 520 -2.45 25.29 -18.78
CA ALA A 520 -1.94 26.55 -19.33
C ALA A 520 -0.71 26.98 -18.53
N ASP A 521 0.48 26.88 -19.13
CA ASP A 521 1.76 27.21 -18.49
C ASP A 521 2.34 28.48 -19.12
N SER A 522 2.71 29.47 -18.30
CA SER A 522 3.22 30.77 -18.78
C SER A 522 4.53 30.67 -19.55
N PHE A 523 5.28 29.58 -19.39
CA PHE A 523 6.53 29.32 -20.07
C PHE A 523 6.37 28.29 -21.19
N ALA A 524 5.73 27.15 -20.91
CA ALA A 524 5.60 26.04 -21.84
C ALA A 524 4.40 26.16 -22.81
N GLY A 525 3.56 27.18 -22.65
CA GLY A 525 2.34 27.34 -23.42
C GLY A 525 1.21 26.44 -22.95
N ARG A 526 0.14 26.38 -23.75
CA ARG A 526 -1.06 25.60 -23.42
C ARG A 526 -0.90 24.15 -23.91
N ARG A 527 -1.35 23.19 -23.09
CA ARG A 527 -1.47 21.76 -23.44
C ARG A 527 -2.88 21.27 -23.10
N ARG A 528 -3.55 20.64 -24.06
CA ARG A 528 -4.86 19.98 -23.87
C ARG A 528 -4.71 18.47 -23.97
N PHE A 529 -5.39 17.74 -23.10
CA PHE A 529 -5.38 16.29 -23.03
C PHE A 529 -6.73 15.76 -23.51
N GLU A 530 -6.72 14.99 -24.59
CA GLU A 530 -7.90 14.29 -25.10
C GLU A 530 -7.93 12.89 -24.45
N LEU A 531 -9.07 12.52 -23.85
CA LEU A 531 -9.25 11.22 -23.19
C LEU A 531 -10.27 10.35 -23.95
N ASP A 532 -10.11 9.04 -23.88
CA ASP A 532 -11.13 8.10 -24.32
C ASP A 532 -12.33 8.00 -23.35
N ALA A 533 -13.27 7.10 -23.65
CA ALA A 533 -14.44 6.82 -22.82
C ALA A 533 -14.08 6.21 -21.45
N GLY A 534 -12.89 5.62 -21.34
CA GLY A 534 -12.28 5.27 -20.06
C GLY A 534 -11.54 6.48 -19.49
N THR A 535 -10.23 6.29 -19.28
CA THR A 535 -9.38 7.30 -18.63
C THR A 535 -8.02 7.48 -19.32
N HIS A 536 -7.81 6.85 -20.48
CA HIS A 536 -6.53 6.93 -21.17
C HIS A 536 -6.44 8.22 -21.98
N VAL A 537 -5.28 8.87 -21.95
CA VAL A 537 -5.01 10.05 -22.79
C VAL A 537 -4.64 9.59 -24.20
N THR A 538 -5.48 9.92 -25.19
CA THR A 538 -5.29 9.55 -26.60
C THR A 538 -4.57 10.61 -27.41
N ALA A 539 -4.54 11.86 -26.95
CA ALA A 539 -3.72 12.90 -27.55
C ALA A 539 -3.35 14.00 -26.56
N VAL A 540 -2.18 14.62 -26.80
CA VAL A 540 -1.79 15.89 -26.17
C VAL A 540 -1.66 16.93 -27.26
N ARG A 541 -2.41 18.03 -27.18
CA ARG A 541 -2.37 19.14 -28.14
C ARG A 541 -1.69 20.34 -27.49
N ALA A 542 -0.52 20.71 -27.99
CA ALA A 542 0.18 21.93 -27.59
C ALA A 542 0.23 22.94 -28.74
N ASP A 543 0.66 24.17 -28.46
CA ASP A 543 0.64 25.28 -29.44
C ASP A 543 1.45 25.00 -30.73
N HIS A 544 2.54 24.24 -30.61
CA HIS A 544 3.47 23.98 -31.72
C HIS A 544 3.75 22.50 -31.95
N TRP A 545 3.10 21.62 -31.19
CA TRP A 545 3.41 20.20 -31.21
C TRP A 545 2.24 19.36 -30.71
N SER A 546 2.18 18.08 -31.11
CA SER A 546 1.17 17.16 -30.61
C SER A 546 1.72 15.77 -30.36
N GLU A 547 1.08 15.08 -29.42
CA GLU A 547 1.22 13.65 -29.19
C GLU A 547 -0.08 12.93 -29.57
N GLN A 548 0.03 11.70 -30.06
CA GLN A 548 -1.11 10.80 -30.31
C GLN A 548 -0.78 9.39 -29.80
N TYR A 549 -1.76 8.77 -29.15
CA TYR A 549 -1.66 7.45 -28.56
C TYR A 549 -2.88 6.61 -28.91
N ALA A 550 -2.64 5.35 -29.26
CA ALA A 550 -3.66 4.31 -29.32
C ALA A 550 -3.33 3.23 -28.28
N TYR A 551 -4.37 2.61 -27.73
CA TYR A 551 -4.27 1.58 -26.70
C TYR A 551 -4.89 0.28 -27.21
N ASP A 552 -4.34 -0.86 -26.80
CA ASP A 552 -5.00 -2.13 -26.96
C ASP A 552 -6.07 -2.35 -25.85
N PRO A 553 -6.92 -3.38 -25.94
CA PRO A 553 -7.97 -3.64 -24.94
C PRO A 553 -7.48 -3.91 -23.51
N ALA A 554 -6.18 -4.07 -23.28
CA ALA A 554 -5.61 -4.24 -21.94
C ALA A 554 -4.85 -2.99 -21.45
N GLY A 555 -5.00 -1.87 -22.16
CA GLY A 555 -4.38 -0.60 -21.82
C GLY A 555 -2.91 -0.48 -22.21
N ASP A 556 -2.35 -1.43 -22.98
CA ASP A 556 -1.00 -1.29 -23.51
C ASP A 556 -1.03 -0.27 -24.67
N VAL A 557 -0.14 0.73 -24.66
CA VAL A 557 -0.01 1.66 -25.80
C VAL A 557 0.43 0.85 -27.02
N SER A 558 -0.39 0.84 -28.07
CA SER A 558 -0.23 0.10 -29.33
C SER A 558 0.30 0.96 -30.48
N HIS A 559 0.12 2.28 -30.38
CA HIS A 559 0.72 3.29 -31.27
C HIS A 559 1.08 4.52 -30.45
N GLY A 560 2.24 5.12 -30.72
CA GLY A 560 2.63 6.38 -30.11
C GLY A 560 3.34 7.29 -31.09
N ASP A 561 2.86 8.52 -31.23
CA ASP A 561 3.44 9.57 -32.07
C ASP A 561 3.65 10.84 -31.24
N TRP A 562 4.84 11.44 -31.32
CA TRP A 562 5.20 12.61 -30.52
C TRP A 562 6.30 13.46 -31.17
N PRO A 563 6.44 14.72 -30.75
CA PRO A 563 7.33 15.69 -31.38
C PRO A 563 8.81 15.48 -31.01
N LEU A 564 9.69 16.09 -31.81
CA LEU A 564 11.13 15.97 -31.70
C LEU A 564 11.77 16.99 -30.76
N SER A 565 12.87 16.59 -30.10
CA SER A 565 14.01 17.47 -29.85
C SER A 565 15.17 17.11 -30.79
N ALA A 566 15.96 18.10 -31.22
CA ALA A 566 17.16 17.87 -32.04
C ALA A 566 18.29 17.13 -31.29
N ALA A 567 18.23 17.10 -29.95
CA ALA A 567 19.26 16.54 -29.08
C ALA A 567 19.11 15.03 -28.78
N GLN A 568 18.01 14.38 -29.19
CA GLN A 568 17.68 13.02 -28.75
C GLN A 568 17.38 12.05 -29.91
N GLY A 569 18.38 11.79 -30.75
CA GLY A 569 18.25 10.96 -31.96
C GLY A 569 17.65 9.55 -31.76
N ASP A 570 17.75 8.97 -30.55
CA ASP A 570 17.18 7.67 -30.21
C ASP A 570 15.72 7.73 -29.70
N ALA A 571 15.23 8.86 -29.20
CA ALA A 571 13.85 8.97 -28.71
C ALA A 571 12.81 8.81 -29.83
N ARG A 572 13.18 9.10 -31.09
CA ARG A 572 12.36 8.79 -32.29
C ARG A 572 12.27 7.31 -32.63
N SER A 573 13.08 6.47 -32.00
CA SER A 573 13.16 5.09 -32.42
C SER A 573 11.92 4.30 -32.02
N ALA A 574 11.24 4.68 -30.94
CA ALA A 574 10.01 4.05 -30.46
C ALA A 574 8.71 4.63 -31.08
N VAL A 575 8.80 5.72 -31.86
CA VAL A 575 7.64 6.35 -32.52
C VAL A 575 7.05 5.44 -33.60
N GLY A 576 5.73 5.33 -33.61
CA GLY A 576 4.93 4.57 -34.57
C GLY A 576 4.23 3.37 -33.94
N ASP A 577 3.87 2.42 -34.80
CA ASP A 577 3.17 1.19 -34.39
C ASP A 577 4.05 0.29 -33.53
N ARG A 578 3.39 -0.41 -32.61
CA ARG A 578 4.01 -1.39 -31.72
C ARG A 578 3.50 -2.78 -32.03
N GLY A 579 4.44 -3.70 -32.19
CA GLY A 579 4.15 -5.11 -32.40
C GLY A 579 4.38 -5.89 -31.11
N GLU A 580 3.34 -6.50 -30.58
CA GLU A 580 3.41 -7.40 -29.42
C GLU A 580 3.92 -8.80 -29.83
N GLY A 581 4.70 -9.42 -28.95
CA GLY A 581 5.02 -10.84 -28.96
C GLY A 581 4.36 -11.58 -27.80
N SER A 582 4.71 -12.84 -27.60
CA SER A 582 4.15 -13.66 -26.50
C SER A 582 4.53 -13.18 -25.10
N LEU A 583 5.63 -12.43 -24.98
CA LEU A 583 6.23 -12.00 -23.70
C LEU A 583 6.27 -10.47 -23.55
N GLY A 584 5.57 -9.73 -24.42
CA GLY A 584 5.56 -8.25 -24.46
C GLY A 584 6.00 -7.67 -25.81
N VAL A 585 6.25 -6.37 -25.85
CA VAL A 585 6.56 -5.61 -27.08
C VAL A 585 7.79 -6.20 -27.78
N ARG A 586 7.68 -6.66 -29.04
CA ARG A 586 8.84 -7.02 -29.86
C ARG A 586 9.41 -5.86 -30.66
N ARG A 587 8.58 -4.85 -30.96
CA ARG A 587 8.95 -3.73 -31.80
C ARG A 587 8.13 -2.50 -31.43
N ALA A 588 8.78 -1.35 -31.39
CA ALA A 588 8.14 -0.03 -31.40
C ALA A 588 8.88 0.81 -32.44
N GLY A 589 8.22 1.18 -33.53
CA GLY A 589 8.86 1.96 -34.60
C GLY A 589 10.10 1.29 -35.23
N ARG A 590 11.26 1.90 -35.00
CA ARG A 590 12.61 1.48 -35.43
C ARG A 590 13.41 0.75 -34.34
N THR A 591 12.81 0.51 -33.18
CA THR A 591 13.40 -0.24 -32.07
C THR A 591 12.81 -1.63 -31.99
N THR A 592 13.67 -2.62 -31.80
CA THR A 592 13.28 -4.01 -31.54
C THR A 592 13.75 -4.44 -30.16
N TYR A 593 12.94 -5.25 -29.50
CA TYR A 593 13.15 -5.70 -28.12
C TYR A 593 13.12 -7.23 -28.06
N GLU A 594 13.94 -7.80 -27.20
CA GLU A 594 13.96 -9.24 -26.90
C GLU A 594 13.75 -9.43 -25.39
N HIS A 595 13.02 -10.49 -25.04
CA HIS A 595 12.67 -10.83 -23.65
C HIS A 595 13.11 -12.26 -23.34
N ASP A 596 13.49 -12.53 -22.09
CA ASP A 596 13.66 -13.91 -21.60
C ASP A 596 12.31 -14.55 -21.23
N ALA A 597 12.33 -15.84 -20.86
CA ALA A 597 11.11 -16.57 -20.49
C ALA A 597 10.41 -16.03 -19.22
N GLN A 598 11.08 -15.18 -18.44
CA GLN A 598 10.50 -14.46 -17.30
C GLN A 598 9.81 -13.14 -17.72
N GLY A 599 9.82 -12.79 -19.01
CA GLY A 599 9.23 -11.56 -19.51
C GLY A 599 10.09 -10.33 -19.25
N ARG A 600 11.40 -10.49 -19.00
CA ARG A 600 12.33 -9.38 -18.75
C ARG A 600 13.04 -9.00 -20.03
N MET A 601 13.13 -7.70 -20.32
CA MET A 601 13.84 -7.19 -21.48
C MET A 601 15.34 -7.50 -21.37
N THR A 602 15.86 -8.32 -22.28
CA THR A 602 17.29 -8.72 -22.33
C THR A 602 18.06 -8.00 -23.40
N ARG A 603 17.38 -7.42 -24.41
CA ARG A 603 18.05 -6.71 -25.49
C ARG A 603 17.16 -5.63 -26.10
N ARG A 604 17.76 -4.47 -26.39
CA ARG A 604 17.13 -3.37 -27.14
C ARG A 604 18.01 -2.98 -28.31
N VAL A 605 17.45 -2.94 -29.51
CA VAL A 605 18.17 -2.56 -30.74
C VAL A 605 17.46 -1.41 -31.42
N THR A 606 18.12 -0.25 -31.45
CA THR A 606 17.63 0.96 -32.11
C THR A 606 18.33 1.13 -33.46
N ARG A 607 17.55 1.35 -34.53
CA ARG A 607 18.08 1.67 -35.87
C ARG A 607 18.06 3.17 -36.13
N ALA A 608 19.23 3.77 -36.32
CA ALA A 608 19.37 5.15 -36.74
C ALA A 608 18.87 5.35 -38.19
N LEU A 609 18.60 6.60 -38.57
CA LEU A 609 18.20 6.92 -39.96
C LEU A 609 19.33 6.65 -40.96
N SER A 610 20.58 6.71 -40.50
CA SER A 610 21.78 6.33 -41.27
C SER A 610 21.92 4.82 -41.50
N GLY A 611 21.07 4.00 -40.86
CA GLY A 611 21.16 2.54 -40.91
C GLY A 611 22.08 1.91 -39.85
N SER A 612 22.82 2.71 -39.07
CA SER A 612 23.61 2.19 -37.94
C SER A 612 22.70 1.63 -36.84
N ARG A 613 23.23 0.66 -36.09
CA ARG A 613 22.53 -0.01 -34.99
C ARG A 613 23.15 0.41 -33.67
N ARG A 614 22.30 0.73 -32.70
CA ARG A 614 22.66 0.88 -31.30
C ARG A 614 22.04 -0.28 -30.52
N VAL A 615 22.86 -1.01 -29.78
CA VAL A 615 22.45 -2.25 -29.10
C VAL A 615 22.72 -2.08 -27.62
N TRP A 616 21.70 -2.34 -26.80
CA TRP A 616 21.83 -2.52 -25.36
C TRP A 616 21.55 -3.97 -25.03
N GLU A 617 22.35 -4.56 -24.15
CA GLU A 617 22.17 -5.91 -23.62
C GLU A 617 22.02 -5.82 -22.10
N TYR A 618 21.01 -6.50 -21.56
CA TYR A 618 20.57 -6.40 -20.17
C TYR A 618 20.64 -7.78 -19.51
N ALA A 619 21.28 -7.88 -18.34
CA ALA A 619 21.38 -9.12 -17.59
C ALA A 619 20.70 -9.00 -16.22
N TRP A 620 19.89 -10.00 -15.88
CA TRP A 620 19.02 -10.02 -14.71
C TRP A 620 19.36 -11.19 -13.77
N ASN A 621 19.17 -11.01 -12.46
CA ASN A 621 19.26 -12.10 -11.47
C ASN A 621 17.91 -12.80 -11.24
N ASP A 622 17.89 -13.82 -10.39
CA ASP A 622 16.73 -14.65 -10.04
C ASP A 622 15.62 -13.89 -9.31
N GLN A 623 15.96 -12.72 -8.77
CA GLN A 623 15.03 -11.79 -8.10
C GLN A 623 14.48 -10.71 -9.05
N ASP A 624 14.65 -10.89 -10.37
CA ASP A 624 14.19 -9.96 -11.40
C ASP A 624 14.79 -8.54 -11.27
N GLN A 625 16.02 -8.45 -10.74
CA GLN A 625 16.81 -7.21 -10.64
C GLN A 625 17.83 -7.12 -11.78
N LEU A 626 17.94 -5.94 -12.41
CA LEU A 626 18.88 -5.69 -13.49
C LEU A 626 20.30 -5.58 -12.91
N ARG A 627 21.15 -6.57 -13.12
CA ARG A 627 22.51 -6.60 -12.56
C ARG A 627 23.55 -5.94 -13.46
N GLU A 628 23.33 -5.96 -14.76
CA GLU A 628 24.31 -5.44 -15.71
C GLU A 628 23.67 -4.96 -17.00
N VAL A 629 24.29 -3.92 -17.59
CA VAL A 629 23.99 -3.43 -18.94
C VAL A 629 25.26 -3.22 -19.74
N VAL A 630 25.27 -3.70 -20.98
CA VAL A 630 26.26 -3.31 -21.99
C VAL A 630 25.63 -2.29 -22.94
N THR A 631 26.21 -1.10 -23.04
CA THR A 631 25.72 0.01 -23.87
C THR A 631 26.28 -0.06 -25.30
N PRO A 632 25.71 0.70 -26.26
CA PRO A 632 26.10 0.61 -27.67
C PRO A 632 27.57 0.92 -28.00
N ASP A 633 28.23 1.66 -27.13
CA ASP A 633 29.66 2.00 -27.20
C ASP A 633 30.57 0.93 -26.54
N GLY A 634 29.99 -0.14 -26.00
CA GLY A 634 30.68 -1.24 -25.34
C GLY A 634 30.96 -1.02 -23.86
N ALA A 635 30.51 0.09 -23.27
CA ALA A 635 30.64 0.30 -21.83
C ALA A 635 29.75 -0.68 -21.04
N ARG A 636 30.28 -1.20 -19.94
CA ARG A 636 29.61 -2.19 -19.09
C ARG A 636 29.30 -1.56 -17.74
N TRP A 637 28.02 -1.48 -17.41
CA TRP A 637 27.50 -0.95 -16.15
C TRP A 637 27.04 -2.09 -15.25
N GLN A 638 27.38 -2.04 -13.96
CA GLN A 638 26.94 -2.99 -12.94
C GLN A 638 26.08 -2.29 -11.88
N TYR A 639 25.03 -2.97 -11.41
CA TYR A 639 24.14 -2.48 -10.35
C TYR A 639 24.16 -3.42 -9.14
N LEU A 640 24.28 -2.82 -7.94
CA LEU A 640 24.33 -3.52 -6.66
C LEU A 640 23.05 -3.25 -5.87
N TYR A 641 22.54 -4.27 -5.16
CA TYR A 641 21.28 -4.19 -4.43
C TYR A 641 21.44 -4.69 -3.02
N ASP A 642 20.73 -4.06 -2.07
CA ASP A 642 20.68 -4.57 -0.72
C ASP A 642 19.75 -5.78 -0.55
N GLY A 643 19.76 -6.38 0.64
CA GLY A 643 18.90 -7.52 0.98
C GLY A 643 17.39 -7.23 0.96
N LEU A 644 16.99 -5.95 0.85
CA LEU A 644 15.59 -5.49 0.71
C LEU A 644 15.20 -5.24 -0.75
N GLY A 645 16.18 -5.31 -1.66
CA GLY A 645 15.99 -5.12 -3.08
C GLY A 645 16.21 -3.70 -3.57
N ARG A 646 16.71 -2.78 -2.73
CA ARG A 646 17.02 -1.40 -3.13
C ARG A 646 18.37 -1.32 -3.80
N ARG A 647 18.47 -0.60 -4.90
CA ARG A 647 19.75 -0.32 -5.56
C ARG A 647 20.63 0.58 -4.67
N ILE A 648 21.79 0.08 -4.28
CA ILE A 648 22.74 0.77 -3.40
C ILE A 648 23.95 1.34 -4.14
N ALA A 649 24.23 0.87 -5.37
CA ALA A 649 25.24 1.46 -6.22
C ALA A 649 25.01 1.20 -7.71
N LYS A 650 25.57 2.07 -8.54
CA LYS A 650 25.84 1.79 -9.96
C LYS A 650 27.30 2.07 -10.30
N GLN A 651 27.88 1.24 -11.16
CA GLN A 651 29.31 1.26 -11.45
C GLN A 651 29.59 1.10 -12.95
N LEU A 652 30.41 1.98 -13.50
CA LEU A 652 31.02 1.77 -14.81
C LEU A 652 32.26 0.88 -14.63
N MET A 653 32.28 -0.26 -15.29
CA MET A 653 33.35 -1.24 -15.16
C MET A 653 34.54 -0.92 -16.07
N GLY A 654 35.76 -1.13 -15.57
CA GLY A 654 36.99 -1.08 -16.33
C GLY A 654 37.40 -2.46 -16.87
N ASP A 655 38.36 -2.45 -17.81
CA ASP A 655 38.87 -3.67 -18.44
C ASP A 655 39.58 -4.62 -17.46
N ASP A 656 40.03 -4.09 -16.32
CA ASP A 656 40.66 -4.83 -15.21
C ASP A 656 39.66 -5.46 -14.24
N GLY A 657 38.35 -5.26 -14.47
CA GLY A 657 37.28 -5.70 -13.58
C GLY A 657 37.02 -4.79 -12.38
N GLY A 658 37.76 -3.68 -12.25
CA GLY A 658 37.50 -2.63 -11.26
C GLY A 658 36.41 -1.66 -11.71
N SER A 659 35.94 -0.82 -10.79
CA SER A 659 35.03 0.28 -11.12
C SER A 659 35.84 1.52 -11.54
N ARG A 660 35.56 2.06 -12.73
CA ARG A 660 36.08 3.35 -13.22
C ARG A 660 35.29 4.52 -12.65
N GLU A 661 33.98 4.34 -12.53
CA GLU A 661 33.05 5.30 -11.94
C GLU A 661 32.08 4.56 -11.02
N ARG A 662 31.73 5.17 -9.88
CA ARG A 662 30.80 4.62 -8.91
C ARG A 662 29.93 5.72 -8.33
N VAL A 663 28.63 5.46 -8.30
CA VAL A 663 27.63 6.25 -7.58
C VAL A 663 27.02 5.36 -6.50
N ASP A 664 27.12 5.79 -5.25
CA ASP A 664 26.51 5.13 -4.09
C ASP A 664 25.18 5.80 -3.73
N PHE A 665 24.17 5.00 -3.42
CA PHE A 665 22.83 5.46 -3.04
C PHE A 665 22.55 5.19 -1.57
N THR A 666 21.99 6.17 -0.87
CA THR A 666 21.49 6.03 0.51
C THR A 666 19.97 6.18 0.50
N TRP A 667 19.30 5.28 1.20
CA TRP A 667 17.84 5.24 1.32
C TRP A 667 17.39 5.69 2.71
N ASP A 668 16.19 6.24 2.79
CA ASP A 668 15.46 6.58 4.02
C ASP A 668 14.14 5.81 3.97
N GLY A 669 14.15 4.58 4.49
CA GLY A 669 13.07 3.63 4.22
C GLY A 669 12.97 3.30 2.72
N THR A 670 11.93 3.80 2.06
CA THR A 670 11.68 3.57 0.62
C THR A 670 12.03 4.78 -0.25
N ASP A 671 12.35 5.92 0.34
CA ASP A 671 12.69 7.14 -0.40
C ASP A 671 14.20 7.22 -0.64
N LEU A 672 14.59 7.62 -1.84
CA LEU A 672 15.99 7.87 -2.15
C LEU A 672 16.44 9.16 -1.47
N ALA A 673 17.34 9.07 -0.50
CA ALA A 673 17.73 10.21 0.33
C ALA A 673 18.99 10.91 -0.19
N GLU A 674 19.92 10.16 -0.78
CA GLU A 674 21.21 10.69 -1.20
C GLU A 674 21.83 9.85 -2.32
N GLN A 675 22.53 10.51 -3.25
CA GLN A 675 23.56 9.88 -4.07
C GLN A 675 24.92 10.52 -3.79
N ALA A 676 25.99 9.74 -3.82
CA ALA A 676 27.36 10.21 -3.69
C ALA A 676 28.20 9.67 -4.86
N SER A 677 28.89 10.56 -5.56
CA SER A 677 29.83 10.21 -6.63
C SER A 677 31.24 10.57 -6.22
N ALA A 678 32.12 9.56 -6.13
CA ALA A 678 33.52 9.77 -5.79
C ALA A 678 34.30 10.41 -6.96
N THR A 679 33.89 10.16 -8.20
CA THR A 679 34.54 10.72 -9.40
C THR A 679 34.17 12.17 -9.63
N GLU A 680 32.95 12.57 -9.29
CA GLU A 680 32.50 13.96 -9.38
C GLU A 680 32.81 14.78 -8.12
N ASP A 681 33.35 14.15 -7.07
CA ASP A 681 33.58 14.75 -5.75
C ASP A 681 32.31 15.45 -5.22
N ARG A 682 31.13 14.84 -5.46
CA ARG A 682 29.81 15.48 -5.25
C ARG A 682 28.81 14.54 -4.58
N VAL A 683 28.06 15.11 -3.63
CA VAL A 683 26.89 14.50 -2.99
C VAL A 683 25.65 15.30 -3.36
N VAL A 684 24.58 14.60 -3.76
CA VAL A 684 23.26 15.19 -3.97
C VAL A 684 22.29 14.53 -3.00
N SER A 685 21.52 15.31 -2.25
CA SER A 685 20.53 14.78 -1.31
C SER A 685 19.15 15.40 -1.51
N TRP A 686 18.12 14.65 -1.15
CA TRP A 686 16.72 15.02 -1.33
C TRP A 686 15.93 14.93 -0.03
N ASP A 687 15.21 16.00 0.31
CA ASP A 687 14.20 16.00 1.37
C ASP A 687 12.81 15.87 0.76
N TRP A 688 12.02 15.00 1.37
CA TRP A 688 10.69 14.62 0.91
C TRP A 688 9.63 15.14 1.89
N SER A 689 8.47 15.51 1.37
CA SER A 689 7.31 15.88 2.17
C SER A 689 6.87 14.67 3.00
N PRO A 690 6.83 14.78 4.34
CA PRO A 690 6.36 13.67 5.18
C PRO A 690 4.87 13.36 5.00
N HIS A 691 4.12 14.26 4.35
CA HIS A 691 2.68 14.12 4.15
C HIS A 691 2.32 13.63 2.75
N THR A 692 2.92 14.22 1.71
CA THR A 692 2.54 13.94 0.31
C THR A 692 3.50 12.98 -0.39
N GLY A 693 4.68 12.72 0.18
CA GLY A 693 5.76 11.97 -0.47
C GLY A 693 6.38 12.70 -1.66
N ASP A 694 6.09 14.00 -1.85
CA ASP A 694 6.69 14.79 -2.93
C ASP A 694 8.11 15.21 -2.57
N PRO A 695 9.05 15.23 -3.54
CA PRO A 695 10.36 15.82 -3.33
C PRO A 695 10.24 17.34 -3.17
N LEU A 696 10.87 17.90 -2.12
CA LEU A 696 10.74 19.32 -1.76
C LEU A 696 12.04 20.10 -1.97
N VAL A 697 13.18 19.47 -1.70
CA VAL A 697 14.48 20.14 -1.75
C VAL A 697 15.51 19.18 -2.37
N GLN A 698 16.36 19.73 -3.23
CA GLN A 698 17.64 19.13 -3.63
C GLN A 698 18.78 19.97 -3.06
N THR A 699 19.76 19.34 -2.42
CA THR A 699 21.02 20.00 -2.06
C THR A 699 22.22 19.31 -2.69
N GLU A 700 23.20 20.10 -3.12
CA GLU A 700 24.46 19.62 -3.70
C GLU A 700 25.63 20.09 -2.84
N ARG A 701 26.55 19.18 -2.52
CA ARG A 701 27.69 19.43 -1.63
C ARG A 701 28.95 18.76 -2.20
N PRO A 702 30.14 19.37 -2.05
CA PRO A 702 31.39 18.70 -2.38
C PRO A 702 31.75 17.60 -1.35
N CYS A 703 32.47 16.57 -1.79
CA CYS A 703 33.04 15.52 -0.94
C CYS A 703 34.31 16.04 -0.21
N GLY A 704 34.81 15.35 0.84
CA GLY A 704 36.12 15.67 1.51
C GLY A 704 36.12 16.60 2.76
N PRO A 705 36.98 16.38 3.77
CA PRO A 705 36.72 16.60 5.21
C PRO A 705 36.54 18.03 5.80
N GLU A 706 36.71 19.13 5.06
CA GLU A 706 36.75 20.49 5.63
C GLU A 706 35.38 21.21 5.63
N LEU A 707 34.85 21.55 6.81
CA LEU A 707 33.48 22.06 7.00
C LEU A 707 33.24 23.50 6.53
N SER A 708 34.21 24.40 6.68
CA SER A 708 34.00 25.85 6.45
C SER A 708 33.89 26.25 4.97
N GLN A 709 34.58 25.54 4.07
CA GLN A 709 34.48 25.77 2.63
C GLN A 709 33.26 25.06 2.02
N ARG A 710 32.89 23.89 2.58
CA ARG A 710 31.70 23.12 2.20
C ARG A 710 30.38 23.88 2.34
N GLU A 711 30.22 24.66 3.41
CA GLU A 711 29.00 25.45 3.61
C GLU A 711 28.85 26.58 2.58
N VAL A 712 29.97 27.12 2.10
CA VAL A 712 30.00 28.15 1.05
C VAL A 712 29.67 27.56 -0.32
N ASP A 713 30.11 26.35 -0.61
CA ASP A 713 29.90 25.67 -1.89
C ASP A 713 28.61 24.84 -1.96
N THR A 714 27.83 24.78 -0.87
CA THR A 714 26.55 24.07 -0.83
C THR A 714 25.51 24.79 -1.68
N ARG A 715 24.95 24.10 -2.67
CA ARG A 715 23.83 24.62 -3.46
C ARG A 715 22.51 24.06 -2.95
N PHE A 716 21.54 24.95 -2.77
CA PHE A 716 20.18 24.61 -2.37
C PHE A 716 19.23 24.88 -3.52
N TYR A 717 18.30 23.97 -3.74
CA TYR A 717 17.20 24.15 -4.68
C TYR A 717 15.88 23.68 -4.06
N ALA A 718 14.86 24.55 -4.05
CA ALA A 718 13.50 24.11 -3.86
C ALA A 718 12.99 23.42 -5.14
N ILE A 719 12.30 22.30 -4.96
CA ILE A 719 11.73 21.50 -6.05
C ILE A 719 10.29 21.94 -6.26
N VAL A 720 9.98 22.31 -7.50
CA VAL A 720 8.60 22.44 -7.98
C VAL A 720 8.23 21.15 -8.69
N THR A 721 7.08 20.60 -8.37
CA THR A 721 6.55 19.38 -8.99
C THR A 721 5.31 19.66 -9.84
N ASP A 722 4.97 18.71 -10.70
CA ASP A 722 3.66 18.62 -11.34
C ASP A 722 2.58 18.06 -10.38
N LEU A 723 1.40 17.71 -10.92
CA LEU A 723 0.25 17.21 -10.16
C LEU A 723 0.49 15.85 -9.49
N VAL A 724 1.38 15.02 -10.03
CA VAL A 724 1.66 13.68 -9.50
C VAL A 724 2.88 13.66 -8.57
N GLY A 725 3.63 14.76 -8.50
CA GLY A 725 4.84 14.87 -7.68
C GLY A 725 6.14 14.67 -8.47
N ALA A 726 6.09 14.67 -9.81
CA ALA A 726 7.29 14.60 -10.64
C ALA A 726 7.97 15.98 -10.69
N PRO A 727 9.30 16.09 -10.43
CA PRO A 727 10.01 17.36 -10.49
C PRO A 727 9.98 18.01 -11.87
N THR A 728 9.62 19.30 -11.91
CA THR A 728 9.56 20.11 -13.13
C THR A 728 10.58 21.25 -13.14
N GLU A 729 10.93 21.80 -11.97
CA GLU A 729 11.94 22.87 -11.82
C GLU A 729 12.77 22.69 -10.55
N LEU A 730 14.05 23.09 -10.63
CA LEU A 730 14.89 23.38 -9.46
C LEU A 730 15.09 24.89 -9.34
N VAL A 731 14.65 25.46 -8.21
CA VAL A 731 14.63 26.91 -7.97
C VAL A 731 15.59 27.25 -6.83
N SER A 732 16.60 28.06 -7.12
CA SER A 732 17.54 28.56 -6.10
C SER A 732 16.87 29.59 -5.18
N PRO A 733 17.44 29.86 -3.99
CA PRO A 733 16.94 30.92 -3.10
C PRO A 733 16.94 32.29 -3.78
N ASP A 734 17.91 32.58 -4.66
CA ASP A 734 18.02 33.86 -5.35
C ASP A 734 17.01 34.04 -6.51
N GLY A 735 16.21 33.00 -6.79
CA GLY A 735 15.16 33.00 -7.80
C GLY A 735 15.57 32.48 -9.18
N ASP A 736 16.82 32.07 -9.34
CA ASP A 736 17.29 31.44 -10.58
C ASP A 736 16.76 30.00 -10.69
N ILE A 737 16.25 29.66 -11.88
CA ILE A 737 15.83 28.29 -12.21
C ILE A 737 17.05 27.55 -12.76
N GLY A 738 17.66 26.69 -11.92
CA GLY A 738 18.88 25.96 -12.24
C GLY A 738 18.66 24.74 -13.14
N TRP A 739 17.45 24.21 -13.18
CA TRP A 739 17.07 23.07 -14.02
C TRP A 739 15.57 23.05 -14.32
N ARG A 740 15.20 22.56 -15.50
CA ARG A 740 13.82 22.30 -15.90
C ARG A 740 13.68 20.95 -16.57
N LEU A 741 12.54 20.30 -16.38
CA LEU A 741 12.17 19.11 -17.15
C LEU A 741 10.80 19.31 -17.80
N ARG A 742 10.76 19.03 -19.10
CA ARG A 742 9.55 18.94 -19.89
C ARG A 742 9.53 17.58 -20.52
N THR A 743 8.40 16.91 -20.49
CA THR A 743 8.30 15.55 -21.01
C THR A 743 7.13 15.39 -21.96
N THR A 744 7.16 14.31 -22.73
CA THR A 744 5.95 13.71 -23.28
C THR A 744 5.04 13.22 -22.14
N LEU A 745 3.82 12.78 -22.46
CA LEU A 745 2.90 12.16 -21.52
C LEU A 745 3.56 11.03 -20.69
N TRP A 746 4.41 10.21 -21.32
CA TRP A 746 5.05 9.04 -20.71
C TRP A 746 6.45 9.31 -20.15
N GLY A 747 6.85 10.58 -20.01
CA GLY A 747 8.06 10.94 -19.28
C GLY A 747 9.35 11.00 -20.10
N LEU A 748 9.28 10.95 -21.45
CA LEU A 748 10.45 11.22 -22.29
C LEU A 748 10.76 12.72 -22.30
N PRO A 749 11.99 13.17 -22.00
CA PRO A 749 12.31 14.59 -22.01
C PRO A 749 12.17 15.22 -23.41
N VAL A 750 11.62 16.42 -23.52
CA VAL A 750 11.49 17.17 -24.79
C VAL A 750 12.35 18.45 -24.78
N ASP A 751 12.35 19.20 -25.90
CA ASP A 751 13.07 20.47 -26.03
C ASP A 751 12.77 21.43 -24.87
N GLY A 752 13.80 22.14 -24.39
CA GLY A 752 13.70 23.03 -23.24
C GLY A 752 13.91 22.37 -21.88
N SER A 753 14.23 21.07 -21.85
CA SER A 753 14.70 20.37 -20.65
C SER A 753 16.21 20.55 -20.43
N GLY A 754 16.64 20.49 -19.18
CA GLY A 754 18.03 20.66 -18.74
C GLY A 754 18.25 21.98 -17.98
N GLY A 755 19.51 22.27 -17.66
CA GLY A 755 19.90 23.49 -16.94
C GLY A 755 21.38 23.49 -16.55
N SER A 756 21.75 24.39 -15.63
CA SER A 756 23.10 24.49 -15.06
C SER A 756 23.39 23.42 -14.01
N THR A 757 22.35 22.78 -13.49
CA THR A 757 22.44 21.55 -12.68
C THR A 757 21.50 20.48 -13.27
N ASP A 758 21.47 19.28 -12.68
CA ASP A 758 20.60 18.18 -13.05
C ASP A 758 19.77 17.64 -11.86
N CYS A 759 18.61 17.08 -12.17
CA CYS A 759 17.78 16.32 -11.24
C CYS A 759 17.47 14.95 -11.85
N PRO A 760 17.92 13.84 -11.24
CA PRO A 760 17.71 12.50 -11.79
C PRO A 760 16.32 11.94 -11.48
N LEU A 761 15.56 12.57 -10.58
CA LEU A 761 14.22 12.12 -10.21
C LEU A 761 13.24 12.29 -11.40
N ARG A 762 12.32 11.35 -11.57
CA ARG A 762 11.30 11.35 -12.64
C ARG A 762 9.90 11.26 -12.03
N PHE A 763 9.01 10.39 -12.53
CA PHE A 763 7.77 10.11 -11.82
C PHE A 763 8.07 9.63 -10.39
N PRO A 764 7.11 9.71 -9.45
CA PRO A 764 7.33 9.28 -8.08
C PRO A 764 7.94 7.87 -8.00
N GLY A 765 8.98 7.72 -7.17
CA GLY A 765 9.78 6.49 -7.05
C GLY A 765 10.90 6.31 -8.08
N GLN A 766 10.92 7.12 -9.15
CA GLN A 766 11.80 6.88 -10.29
C GLN A 766 13.10 7.69 -10.28
N TYR A 767 14.18 7.04 -10.67
CA TYR A 767 15.51 7.60 -10.90
C TYR A 767 15.97 7.33 -12.35
N HIS A 768 16.32 8.37 -13.10
CA HIS A 768 16.78 8.24 -14.48
C HIS A 768 18.25 7.81 -14.57
N ASP A 769 18.51 6.74 -15.32
CA ASP A 769 19.84 6.25 -15.65
C ASP A 769 20.26 6.71 -17.05
N PRO A 770 21.16 7.71 -17.19
CA PRO A 770 21.56 8.23 -18.50
C PRO A 770 22.16 7.18 -19.42
N GLU A 771 22.85 6.18 -18.86
CA GLU A 771 23.50 5.11 -19.63
C GLU A 771 22.50 4.20 -20.36
N THR A 772 21.29 4.05 -19.84
CA THR A 772 20.24 3.20 -20.42
C THR A 772 19.06 4.00 -20.98
N GLY A 773 18.84 5.22 -20.50
CA GLY A 773 17.60 5.98 -20.71
C GLY A 773 16.37 5.37 -19.99
N LEU A 774 16.55 4.33 -19.19
CA LEU A 774 15.51 3.75 -18.35
C LEU A 774 15.41 4.52 -17.04
N HIS A 775 14.25 4.42 -16.40
CA HIS A 775 14.05 4.92 -15.05
C HIS A 775 13.99 3.74 -14.08
N TYR A 776 14.97 3.63 -13.19
CA TYR A 776 14.92 2.70 -12.07
C TYR A 776 13.80 3.11 -11.11
N ASN A 777 12.90 2.18 -10.79
CA ASN A 777 11.75 2.40 -9.91
C ASN A 777 11.66 1.26 -8.89
N TYR A 778 12.49 1.36 -7.84
CA TYR A 778 12.66 0.37 -6.77
C TYR A 778 12.70 -1.10 -7.25
N PHE A 779 11.56 -1.77 -7.41
CA PHE A 779 11.50 -3.17 -7.82
C PHE A 779 11.55 -3.40 -9.34
N ARG A 780 11.37 -2.36 -10.16
CA ARG A 780 11.31 -2.48 -11.63
C ARG A 780 12.08 -1.37 -12.36
N TYR A 781 12.22 -1.54 -13.67
CA TYR A 781 12.80 -0.53 -14.58
C TYR A 781 11.76 -0.09 -15.60
N TYR A 782 11.50 1.20 -15.68
CA TYR A 782 10.52 1.81 -16.57
C TYR A 782 11.19 2.32 -17.85
N ASP A 783 10.63 1.99 -19.01
CA ASP A 783 11.02 2.55 -20.31
C ASP A 783 10.03 3.65 -20.71
N PRO A 784 10.40 4.94 -20.61
CA PRO A 784 9.52 6.06 -20.98
C PRO A 784 9.16 6.07 -22.48
N GLY A 785 9.96 5.44 -23.35
CA GLY A 785 9.65 5.31 -24.77
C GLY A 785 8.57 4.28 -25.06
N LEU A 786 8.38 3.31 -24.17
CA LEU A 786 7.27 2.36 -24.24
C LEU A 786 6.09 2.75 -23.34
N GLY A 787 6.29 3.56 -22.29
CA GLY A 787 5.24 3.86 -21.32
C GLY A 787 4.94 2.68 -20.39
N ARG A 788 5.91 1.77 -20.17
CA ARG A 788 5.72 0.53 -19.41
C ARG A 788 7.02 0.05 -18.77
N TYR A 789 6.93 -0.94 -17.87
CA TYR A 789 8.07 -1.60 -17.26
C TYR A 789 8.73 -2.62 -18.19
N CYS A 790 10.03 -2.83 -17.96
CA CYS A 790 10.91 -3.76 -18.64
C CYS A 790 10.81 -5.20 -18.09
N SER A 791 10.04 -5.41 -17.03
CA SER A 791 9.73 -6.68 -16.40
C SER A 791 8.28 -6.68 -15.93
N LEU A 792 7.70 -7.87 -15.79
CA LEU A 792 6.34 -8.04 -15.28
C LEU A 792 6.29 -7.86 -13.76
N ASP A 793 5.19 -7.32 -13.25
CA ASP A 793 4.93 -7.12 -11.84
C ASP A 793 5.05 -8.45 -11.07
N PRO A 794 5.91 -8.52 -10.03
CA PRO A 794 6.02 -9.72 -9.20
C PRO A 794 4.77 -9.95 -8.33
N LEU A 795 3.90 -8.95 -8.12
CA LEU A 795 2.60 -9.12 -7.45
C LEU A 795 1.49 -9.61 -8.39
N GLY A 796 1.80 -9.75 -9.68
CA GLY A 796 0.84 -10.17 -10.70
C GLY A 796 -0.42 -9.30 -10.72
N LEU A 797 -1.61 -9.92 -10.67
CA LEU A 797 -2.88 -9.17 -10.70
C LEU A 797 -3.15 -8.33 -9.45
N ALA A 798 -2.44 -8.57 -8.34
CA ALA A 798 -2.55 -7.72 -7.16
C ALA A 798 -1.92 -6.33 -7.38
N GLY A 799 -0.93 -6.22 -8.27
CA GLY A 799 -0.35 -4.94 -8.69
C GLY A 799 -1.20 -4.18 -9.73
N GLY A 800 -2.11 -4.88 -10.41
CA GLY A 800 -3.08 -4.32 -11.35
C GLY A 800 -3.46 -5.29 -12.49
N PRO A 801 -4.51 -4.97 -13.27
CA PRO A 801 -4.99 -5.84 -14.36
C PRO A 801 -4.00 -6.02 -15.52
N ASN A 802 -3.01 -5.14 -15.66
CA ASN A 802 -1.92 -5.29 -16.61
C ASN A 802 -0.59 -5.34 -15.83
N PRO A 803 0.13 -6.47 -15.81
CA PRO A 803 1.33 -6.59 -14.99
C PRO A 803 2.54 -5.84 -15.57
N ALA A 804 2.44 -5.22 -16.75
CA ALA A 804 3.58 -4.57 -17.38
C ALA A 804 3.50 -3.04 -17.42
N TRP A 805 2.33 -2.44 -17.31
CA TRP A 805 2.17 -0.98 -17.42
C TRP A 805 2.78 -0.22 -16.23
N TYR A 806 3.06 1.06 -16.41
CA TYR A 806 3.34 1.95 -15.30
C TYR A 806 2.05 2.32 -14.58
N THR A 807 1.12 2.97 -15.28
CA THR A 807 -0.20 3.37 -14.78
C THR A 807 -1.20 3.54 -15.94
N PRO A 808 -2.52 3.52 -15.71
CA PRO A 808 -3.52 3.79 -16.75
C PRO A 808 -3.51 5.24 -17.23
N ASN A 809 -3.18 6.20 -16.35
CA ASN A 809 -3.05 7.61 -16.71
C ASN A 809 -1.99 8.29 -15.82
N PRO A 810 -0.83 8.69 -16.38
CA PRO A 810 0.30 9.19 -15.61
C PRO A 810 0.09 10.62 -15.06
N THR A 811 -1.05 11.26 -15.34
CA THR A 811 -1.39 12.59 -14.79
C THR A 811 -2.16 12.52 -13.47
N ALA A 812 -2.62 11.33 -13.07
CA ALA A 812 -3.41 11.12 -11.85
C ALA A 812 -2.95 9.90 -11.03
N TRP A 813 -2.36 8.91 -11.71
CA TRP A 813 -1.88 7.67 -11.11
C TRP A 813 -0.36 7.61 -11.10
N ILE A 814 0.16 6.96 -10.08
CA ILE A 814 1.58 6.75 -9.82
C ILE A 814 1.81 5.31 -9.38
N ASP A 815 3.05 4.85 -9.50
CA ASP A 815 3.51 3.58 -8.92
C ASP A 815 4.88 3.82 -8.27
N PRO A 816 4.92 4.30 -7.01
CA PRO A 816 6.16 4.71 -6.34
C PRO A 816 7.17 3.60 -6.09
N PHE A 817 6.74 2.33 -6.19
CA PHE A 817 7.59 1.19 -5.87
C PHE A 817 7.85 0.30 -7.08
N GLY A 818 7.13 0.50 -8.19
CA GLY A 818 7.12 -0.50 -9.24
C GLY A 818 6.39 -1.77 -8.82
N LEU A 819 5.29 -1.69 -8.06
CA LEU A 819 4.53 -2.86 -7.58
C LEU A 819 3.02 -2.62 -7.48
N ALA A 820 2.58 -1.38 -7.26
CA ALA A 820 1.19 -1.12 -6.92
C ALA A 820 0.78 0.27 -7.40
N LEU A 821 -0.27 0.28 -8.22
CA LEU A 821 -0.90 1.50 -8.71
C LEU A 821 -1.59 2.23 -7.56
N CYS A 822 -1.28 3.50 -7.41
CA CYS A 822 -2.03 4.38 -6.54
C CYS A 822 -2.41 5.68 -7.26
N ARG A 823 -3.60 6.18 -6.95
CA ARG A 823 -4.02 7.51 -7.39
C ARG A 823 -3.36 8.52 -6.45
N LYS A 824 -2.63 9.52 -6.97
CA LYS A 824 -1.86 10.48 -6.15
C LYS A 824 -2.74 11.22 -5.13
N ARG A 825 -3.97 11.50 -5.52
CA ARG A 825 -5.02 12.02 -4.64
C ARG A 825 -6.08 10.94 -4.55
N PRO A 826 -6.10 10.15 -3.47
CA PRO A 826 -7.14 9.15 -3.31
C PRO A 826 -8.47 9.88 -3.34
N ARG A 827 -9.37 9.43 -4.21
CA ARG A 827 -10.78 9.76 -4.04
C ARG A 827 -11.16 9.21 -2.68
N LEU A 828 -11.93 9.96 -1.90
CA LEU A 828 -12.74 9.38 -0.82
C LEU A 828 -13.77 8.44 -1.45
N GLU A 829 -13.35 7.35 -2.09
CA GLU A 829 -14.25 6.40 -2.70
C GLU A 829 -15.10 5.76 -1.59
N THR A 830 -16.39 5.68 -1.86
CA THR A 830 -17.45 4.96 -1.12
C THR A 830 -18.23 5.67 -0.02
N GLY A 831 -17.96 6.94 0.34
CA GLY A 831 -18.70 7.61 1.44
C GLY A 831 -18.81 6.78 2.73
N ASP A 832 -17.92 5.79 2.85
CA ASP A 832 -17.56 5.12 4.07
C ASP A 832 -16.51 6.05 4.66
N LEU A 833 -16.92 6.83 5.67
CA LEU A 833 -16.01 7.72 6.40
C LEU A 833 -14.80 6.92 6.93
N LYS A 834 -14.90 5.59 7.09
CA LYS A 834 -13.75 4.74 7.40
C LYS A 834 -12.69 4.65 6.31
N LYS A 835 -12.99 4.92 5.04
CA LYS A 835 -11.98 4.97 3.95
C LYS A 835 -11.49 6.38 3.65
N GLY A 836 -12.31 7.38 3.95
CA GLY A 836 -11.96 8.79 3.81
C GLY A 836 -11.04 9.35 4.87
N TRP A 837 -11.15 8.84 6.09
CA TRP A 837 -10.34 9.26 7.24
C TRP A 837 -9.04 8.46 7.40
N LEU A 838 -8.78 7.51 6.50
CA LEU A 838 -7.60 6.64 6.55
C LEU A 838 -6.29 7.33 6.11
N HIS A 839 -6.30 8.63 5.81
CA HIS A 839 -5.10 9.30 5.29
C HIS A 839 -4.32 10.21 6.24
N ILE A 840 -4.80 10.56 7.45
CA ILE A 840 -4.02 11.50 8.31
C ILE A 840 -3.93 11.12 9.80
N GLU A 841 -4.72 10.18 10.32
CA GLU A 841 -4.55 9.78 11.74
C GLU A 841 -4.08 8.33 11.86
N SER A 842 -2.76 8.17 11.78
CA SER A 842 -2.02 6.95 12.09
C SER A 842 -1.74 6.81 13.59
N ARG A 843 -2.66 7.26 14.45
CA ARG A 843 -2.56 7.06 15.90
C ARG A 843 -3.77 6.24 16.37
N HIS A 844 -3.50 5.10 17.00
CA HIS A 844 -4.46 4.23 17.71
C HIS A 844 -5.27 3.19 16.93
N ILE A 845 -4.70 2.57 15.90
CA ILE A 845 -5.09 1.18 15.58
C ILE A 845 -3.84 0.29 15.66
N THR A 846 -3.84 -0.58 16.67
CA THR A 846 -2.83 -1.61 16.88
C THR A 846 -2.71 -2.51 15.63
N GLY A 847 -1.49 -2.62 15.11
CA GLY A 847 -1.07 -3.74 14.24
C GLY A 847 -1.19 -3.58 12.73
N THR A 848 -1.20 -2.37 12.15
CA THR A 848 -1.58 -2.25 10.74
C THR A 848 -0.89 -1.19 9.87
N ASN A 849 0.02 -0.38 10.43
CA ASN A 849 0.89 0.48 9.64
C ASN A 849 2.32 -0.10 9.70
N PRO A 850 3.05 -0.24 8.59
CA PRO A 850 4.48 -0.59 8.64
C PRO A 850 5.30 0.37 9.53
N SER A 851 4.77 1.59 9.80
CA SER A 851 5.34 2.55 10.73
C SER A 851 4.65 2.65 12.11
N THR A 852 3.61 1.86 12.40
CA THR A 852 3.05 1.65 13.77
C THR A 852 3.18 0.19 14.21
N LYS A 853 4.23 -0.19 14.95
CA LYS A 853 4.40 0.00 16.41
C LYS A 853 3.63 -0.94 17.36
N HIS A 854 3.09 -2.09 16.94
CA HIS A 854 2.67 -3.13 17.89
C HIS A 854 3.05 -4.53 17.43
N ALA A 855 3.64 -5.30 18.34
CA ALA A 855 4.05 -6.67 18.12
C ALA A 855 2.83 -7.58 17.98
N ASP A 856 3.00 -8.60 17.15
CA ASP A 856 1.97 -9.50 16.66
C ASP A 856 1.31 -10.32 17.78
N MET A 857 0.03 -10.03 18.07
CA MET A 857 -0.94 -10.99 18.63
C MET A 857 -1.72 -11.74 17.53
N LEU A 858 -1.44 -11.42 16.28
CA LEU A 858 -1.99 -12.00 15.06
C LEU A 858 -0.87 -12.71 14.28
N PRO A 859 -1.15 -13.55 13.29
CA PRO A 859 -0.09 -14.22 12.54
C PRO A 859 0.81 -13.21 11.81
N PRO A 860 2.12 -13.49 11.68
CA PRO A 860 3.01 -12.67 10.86
C PRO A 860 2.43 -12.46 9.46
N GLY A 861 2.52 -11.23 8.96
CA GLY A 861 1.96 -10.85 7.66
C GLY A 861 0.45 -10.57 7.66
N THR A 862 -0.21 -10.51 8.83
CA THR A 862 -1.62 -10.09 8.91
C THR A 862 -1.74 -8.62 8.52
N THR A 863 -2.46 -8.31 7.44
CA THR A 863 -2.56 -6.94 6.92
C THR A 863 -3.62 -6.11 7.64
N ARG A 864 -3.54 -4.78 7.48
CA ARG A 864 -4.53 -3.82 7.98
C ARG A 864 -5.94 -4.19 7.60
N GLU A 865 -6.12 -4.45 6.32
CA GLU A 865 -7.40 -4.74 5.71
C GLU A 865 -7.96 -6.04 6.27
N GLN A 866 -7.12 -7.04 6.54
CA GLN A 866 -7.53 -8.31 7.14
C GLN A 866 -7.99 -8.13 8.59
N VAL A 867 -7.26 -7.36 9.41
CA VAL A 867 -7.67 -7.03 10.79
C VAL A 867 -8.98 -6.25 10.79
N HIS A 868 -9.09 -5.21 9.97
CA HIS A 868 -10.30 -4.40 9.87
C HIS A 868 -11.49 -5.18 9.34
N ALA A 869 -11.30 -6.05 8.35
CA ALA A 869 -12.34 -6.94 7.84
C ALA A 869 -12.80 -7.93 8.92
N ALA A 870 -11.86 -8.52 9.65
CA ALA A 870 -12.15 -9.45 10.75
C ALA A 870 -12.88 -8.76 11.92
N ALA A 871 -12.40 -7.60 12.35
CA ALA A 871 -13.00 -6.81 13.40
C ALA A 871 -14.40 -6.31 13.01
N ARG A 872 -14.60 -5.82 11.77
CA ARG A 872 -15.95 -5.52 11.26
C ARG A 872 -16.86 -6.75 11.25
N LYS A 873 -16.32 -7.92 10.90
CA LYS A 873 -17.04 -9.21 10.96
C LYS A 873 -17.36 -9.64 12.40
N ALA A 874 -16.52 -9.26 13.38
CA ALA A 874 -16.75 -9.48 14.81
C ALA A 874 -17.87 -8.57 15.35
N VAL A 875 -17.88 -7.29 14.98
CA VAL A 875 -18.96 -6.36 15.35
C VAL A 875 -20.29 -6.77 14.74
N ARG A 876 -20.30 -7.11 13.45
CA ARG A 876 -21.55 -7.39 12.72
C ARG A 876 -22.23 -8.68 13.17
N ASN A 877 -21.42 -9.71 13.42
CA ASN A 877 -21.89 -11.09 13.55
C ASN A 877 -21.33 -11.79 14.82
N GLY A 878 -20.78 -11.03 15.77
CA GLY A 878 -20.23 -11.53 17.02
C GLY A 878 -21.18 -11.37 18.20
N THR A 879 -20.87 -12.04 19.29
CA THR A 879 -21.60 -11.91 20.54
C THR A 879 -21.15 -10.64 21.24
N ARG A 880 -22.06 -9.66 21.39
CA ARG A 880 -21.81 -8.48 22.22
C ARG A 880 -21.75 -8.91 23.68
N ILE A 881 -20.61 -8.70 24.33
CA ILE A 881 -20.34 -9.10 25.72
C ILE A 881 -20.36 -7.92 26.69
N SER A 882 -20.43 -6.70 26.17
CA SER A 882 -20.67 -5.47 26.92
C SER A 882 -22.16 -5.10 26.97
N ASP A 883 -22.52 -4.30 27.97
CA ASP A 883 -23.85 -3.72 28.14
C ASP A 883 -24.25 -2.86 26.91
N PRO A 884 -25.42 -3.10 26.27
CA PRO A 884 -25.95 -2.29 25.17
C PRO A 884 -25.97 -0.78 25.40
N GLY A 885 -26.07 -0.32 26.65
CA GLY A 885 -26.10 1.10 26.99
C GLY A 885 -24.72 1.77 27.04
N ARG A 886 -23.63 1.01 26.98
CA ARG A 886 -22.25 1.56 27.01
C ARG A 886 -21.80 1.98 25.62
N ARG A 887 -21.01 3.04 25.53
CA ARG A 887 -20.44 3.44 24.24
C ARG A 887 -19.37 2.47 23.76
N ILE A 888 -18.47 2.09 24.66
CA ILE A 888 -17.47 1.07 24.39
C ILE A 888 -18.18 -0.28 24.39
N GLN A 889 -18.29 -0.85 23.19
CA GLN A 889 -18.93 -2.13 22.96
C GLN A 889 -17.86 -3.17 22.66
N ASN A 890 -17.82 -4.21 23.49
CA ASN A 890 -17.00 -5.38 23.29
C ASN A 890 -17.84 -6.43 22.57
N PHE A 891 -17.34 -6.90 21.44
CA PHE A 891 -17.89 -8.05 20.73
C PHE A 891 -16.84 -9.14 20.72
N GLN A 892 -17.26 -10.37 21.00
CA GLN A 892 -16.44 -11.54 20.81
C GLN A 892 -16.95 -12.36 19.65
N LYS A 893 -16.03 -12.81 18.80
CA LYS A 893 -16.38 -13.73 17.73
C LYS A 893 -15.22 -14.66 17.41
N ARG A 894 -15.56 -15.94 17.26
CA ARG A 894 -14.65 -16.95 16.74
C ARG A 894 -14.55 -16.83 15.21
N MET A 895 -13.35 -16.63 14.69
CA MET A 895 -13.11 -16.53 13.25
C MET A 895 -11.64 -16.80 12.90
N LYS A 896 -11.36 -17.03 11.60
CA LYS A 896 -10.01 -17.05 11.04
C LYS A 896 -9.55 -15.65 10.66
N VAL A 897 -8.33 -15.27 11.03
CA VAL A 897 -7.64 -14.06 10.58
C VAL A 897 -6.23 -14.45 10.18
N ASN A 898 -5.92 -14.33 8.88
CA ASN A 898 -4.63 -14.67 8.28
C ASN A 898 -4.05 -16.02 8.74
N GLY A 899 -4.78 -17.11 8.54
CA GLY A 899 -4.32 -18.44 8.99
C GLY A 899 -4.70 -18.78 10.43
N MET A 900 -4.92 -17.82 11.32
CA MET A 900 -5.22 -18.07 12.73
C MET A 900 -6.70 -18.05 13.04
N TYR A 901 -7.24 -19.17 13.49
CA TYR A 901 -8.52 -19.15 14.19
C TYR A 901 -8.35 -18.78 15.67
N ALA A 902 -9.18 -17.85 16.14
CA ALA A 902 -9.30 -17.52 17.55
C ALA A 902 -10.69 -16.96 17.83
N ARG A 903 -11.08 -16.96 19.11
CA ARG A 903 -12.10 -16.04 19.60
C ARG A 903 -11.43 -14.68 19.71
N PHE A 904 -11.81 -13.78 18.82
CA PHE A 904 -11.33 -12.40 18.83
C PHE A 904 -12.29 -11.53 19.61
N GLN A 905 -11.75 -10.76 20.55
CA GLN A 905 -12.45 -9.66 21.17
C GLN A 905 -12.11 -8.41 20.39
N VAL A 906 -13.16 -7.80 19.86
CA VAL A 906 -13.09 -6.46 19.31
C VAL A 906 -13.74 -5.54 20.32
N THR A 907 -13.00 -4.52 20.73
CA THR A 907 -13.55 -3.39 21.45
C THR A 907 -13.79 -2.30 20.42
N VAL A 908 -15.03 -1.85 20.32
CA VAL A 908 -15.41 -0.79 19.40
C VAL A 908 -16.08 0.35 20.11
N ASP A 909 -15.92 1.53 19.54
CA ASP A 909 -16.72 2.67 19.89
C ASP A 909 -18.02 2.64 19.10
N SER A 910 -19.12 2.25 19.74
CA SER A 910 -20.41 2.12 19.07
C SER A 910 -21.03 3.44 18.60
N HIS A 911 -20.53 4.58 19.10
CA HIS A 911 -21.00 5.91 18.71
C HIS A 911 -20.12 6.54 17.62
N ASP A 912 -18.99 5.92 17.31
CA ASP A 912 -18.10 6.30 16.23
C ASP A 912 -18.11 5.22 15.13
N GLY A 913 -19.31 4.86 14.67
CA GLY A 913 -19.50 3.88 13.58
C GLY A 913 -18.95 2.48 13.88
N ASN A 914 -18.82 2.09 15.16
CA ASN A 914 -18.07 0.91 15.61
C ASN A 914 -16.60 0.97 15.18
N ASN A 915 -15.92 2.10 15.38
CA ASN A 915 -14.48 2.21 15.21
C ASN A 915 -13.75 1.27 16.16
N ILE A 916 -12.77 0.56 15.62
CA ILE A 916 -12.08 -0.52 16.33
C ILE A 916 -11.02 0.12 17.22
N ILE A 917 -11.24 0.05 18.53
CA ILE A 917 -10.33 0.56 19.56
C ILE A 917 -9.23 -0.47 19.80
N THR A 918 -9.63 -1.72 19.99
CA THR A 918 -8.69 -2.85 20.09
C THR A 918 -9.28 -4.06 19.36
N PHE A 919 -8.40 -4.86 18.77
CA PHE A 919 -8.74 -6.15 18.19
C PHE A 919 -7.65 -7.14 18.57
N PHE A 920 -8.00 -8.11 19.38
CA PHE A 920 -7.04 -9.10 19.87
C PHE A 920 -7.72 -10.45 20.10
N PRO A 921 -6.99 -11.56 19.97
CA PRO A 921 -7.48 -12.86 20.39
C PRO A 921 -7.67 -12.89 21.91
N VAL A 922 -8.85 -13.33 22.39
CA VAL A 922 -9.14 -13.58 23.82
C VAL A 922 -8.98 -15.05 24.19
N ASP A 923 -9.27 -15.96 23.26
CA ASP A 923 -8.92 -17.38 23.36
C ASP A 923 -8.42 -17.81 22.00
N LYS A 924 -7.14 -18.16 21.88
CA LYS A 924 -6.66 -18.70 20.62
C LYS A 924 -7.19 -20.14 20.45
N SER A 925 -7.65 -20.48 19.27
CA SER A 925 -7.94 -21.87 18.95
C SER A 925 -7.63 -22.09 17.48
N ALA A 926 -6.39 -22.43 17.16
CA ALA A 926 -5.92 -22.61 15.79
C ALA A 926 -6.54 -23.87 15.13
N VAL A 927 -7.62 -23.62 14.39
CA VAL A 927 -7.89 -24.12 13.01
C VAL A 927 -7.10 -23.24 12.02
#